data_AF-M5RS75-F1
#
_entry.id   AF-M5RS75-F1
#
_cell.length_a   1.000
_cell.length_b   1.000
_cell.length_c   1.000
_cell.angle_alpha   90.00
_cell.angle_beta   90.00
_cell.angle_gamma   90.00
#
_symmetry.space_group_name_H-M   'P 1'
#
loop_
_entity.id
_entity.type
_entity.pdbx_description
1 polymer ?
#
loop_
_entity_poly.entity_id
_entity_poly.type
_entity_poly.pdbx_seq_one_letter_code
_entity_poly.pdbx_strand_id
1 'polypeptide(L)'
;MFRWQYATFLMAALLINSAGNVAVQAQTIDASFRLDTAKGSIETYHETGPVAIHVANNDRVIACEFAPNLARRAMAARITAFVVFDLTSGREISRLPYSTDFVSQKSACSPDGRYLVICERESAKLFDLDTQSLVRSWPVKYGRAFPVIDPQGATLALCGEREISLWQLPSGEPAGQIPGHPTNIITAAFDDEGKYILSSCSELTRRWDLESKSPVTLPVEHPMMRYLATDVQGEKVYGTHEVYVGEGGAASFDLQSGRRGLFLKHHYSMETDTYNDRLYTINSYGDESIDAVQVRRLSDPDEVKYLPFGRQVREALSREKVGFVDDLRLSPDGRYLIVRLEYGRLSQIWKVDDQFEKKLTASDSGLERRYVPDKPKVEKKTREELFLEEIKGITYKVNDLKKQGAVKQAEQEIEALLTAGRRRLQRAPKRHQLLIGQCGQAYRNGLRQPENALPLFIKAAEMAEAGNRFDSRWEYLVEQISWTYSELGDQAAAANALRRVVDRNRADGKPVDVSNYTRLAELIFDRDDPEVASEAIQLLIQAWTRVKTEAGTLSSGARRIYDQVAKFVKQADRWEVLEPILVEQLAAHERHLGANHPDTAQAALQLAQLYERLGRPSEALALMDRNQRTLRDHVARLLPLLSEQEQGEFLKEHFRPSLLAAFAMAVRLQEHPDAATISAGWILNAKGAATRVLAERARTVASTQDPAVRSIASELAETRNRISSVSLAAMQTPDIGLNRKSEERSELEQLRKRESELSWQLGQAGWTELRQEPWTDLDDVRQRIPEDSVLIELTVTTPLGRLKNRVTENFGRVSRIGIDAGDPKVIAWIIPPAGQGEVRMIVLCQQWETLSRPLAHFHEILRGQTISNNPEAEIARCLQEMSTYLTEPLPAEVWEKKKWLISPDHRLWTAPWAAFPGKEQGFLVQSHEVRYLLSGRDLLPLVSLAYQSPPMIVAAPDYGAANDDGNGQDSGSESGPFAPLPGTAEEARSVLPYLRELAGAEPKVYLGPKAEEAVVKAAKRPQVAVFSTHGFSEPRLNQHPLATCGLAFRNANTAIEGTGDGVLTGLEVLAADYRGTELVVLSACQTGLGTVQDGEGVAGLRLAFQLAGARNVAATLWSIPDKITAEMMKEFFKHYASGQDASSALRLAQLAIIKKFTDAGYRPSPQLWAAFTIAGPPPEKYLPNKSAVEAALTESHSSSEVRTWRSADGKYSVQAEFVSSDGQTVVLRRTDGTETQVPLAKLHAEDRQAIASLKSRM
;
A
#
# COMPACT_ATOMS: atom_id res chain seq x y z
N MET A 1 64.93 34.01 -23.21
CA MET A 1 64.89 34.84 -21.98
C MET A 1 63.65 34.40 -21.20
N PHE A 2 63.63 33.28 -20.47
CA PHE A 2 64.26 32.98 -19.16
C PHE A 2 63.68 33.86 -18.01
N ARG A 3 62.80 33.31 -17.12
CA ARG A 3 63.07 32.61 -15.81
C ARG A 3 63.18 33.67 -14.68
N TRP A 4 62.32 33.85 -13.66
CA TRP A 4 61.92 33.02 -12.48
C TRP A 4 60.90 33.86 -11.62
N GLN A 5 59.82 33.30 -11.02
CA GLN A 5 59.59 32.95 -9.58
C GLN A 5 59.57 34.12 -8.56
N TYR A 6 58.80 34.22 -7.45
CA TYR A 6 57.94 33.36 -6.60
C TYR A 6 57.22 34.22 -5.51
N ALA A 7 56.21 33.64 -4.81
CA ALA A 7 55.65 33.98 -3.47
C ALA A 7 54.84 35.31 -3.30
N THR A 8 53.73 35.40 -2.55
CA THR A 8 53.57 35.05 -1.12
C THR A 8 52.09 35.01 -0.66
N PHE A 9 51.81 34.18 0.37
CA PHE A 9 50.62 34.04 1.22
C PHE A 9 50.38 35.20 2.22
N LEU A 10 49.13 35.33 2.73
CA LEU A 10 48.56 35.83 4.01
C LEU A 10 49.13 37.05 4.81
N MET A 11 48.23 37.88 5.40
CA MET A 11 48.10 38.09 6.87
C MET A 11 47.02 39.14 7.24
N ALA A 12 46.09 38.77 8.14
CA ALA A 12 45.17 39.66 8.84
C ALA A 12 45.74 40.00 10.23
N ALA A 13 45.70 41.27 10.64
CA ALA A 13 46.09 41.73 11.98
C ALA A 13 44.91 41.64 12.96
N LEU A 14 45.18 41.09 14.15
CA LEU A 14 44.28 41.00 15.31
C LEU A 14 44.23 42.34 16.08
N LEU A 15 43.02 42.79 16.43
CA LEU A 15 42.78 43.71 17.55
C LEU A 15 41.59 43.19 18.35
N ILE A 16 41.86 42.74 19.58
CA ILE A 16 40.88 42.28 20.56
C ILE A 16 40.42 43.49 21.37
N ASN A 17 39.10 43.68 21.53
CA ASN A 17 38.54 44.55 22.56
C ASN A 17 37.76 43.72 23.59
N SER A 18 37.67 44.24 24.82
CA SER A 18 37.28 43.60 26.08
C SER A 18 35.80 43.18 26.21
N ALA A 19 35.11 42.92 25.10
CA ALA A 19 33.72 42.43 25.07
C ALA A 19 33.53 41.15 24.23
N GLY A 20 34.60 40.52 23.73
CA GLY A 20 34.51 39.19 23.11
C GLY A 20 33.86 39.12 21.71
N ASN A 21 33.70 40.25 21.00
CA ASN A 21 33.15 40.27 19.64
C ASN A 21 34.27 40.39 18.58
N VAL A 22 34.26 39.50 17.58
CA VAL A 22 35.16 39.56 16.41
C VAL A 22 34.44 40.26 15.25
N ALA A 23 35.06 41.31 14.69
CA ALA A 23 34.63 41.95 13.45
C ALA A 23 35.68 41.70 12.36
N VAL A 24 35.27 41.16 11.21
CA VAL A 24 36.08 41.06 9.99
C VAL A 24 35.31 41.72 8.85
N GLN A 25 35.90 42.74 8.24
CA GLN A 25 35.44 43.29 6.95
C GLN A 25 36.55 43.00 5.93
N ALA A 26 36.36 41.98 5.09
CA ALA A 26 37.25 41.68 3.97
C ALA A 26 36.71 42.34 2.70
N GLN A 27 37.55 43.06 1.97
CA GLN A 27 37.21 43.62 0.65
C GLN A 27 37.84 42.77 -0.46
N THR A 28 36.96 42.14 -1.25
CA THR A 28 37.10 41.61 -2.63
C THR A 28 38.01 40.42 -2.94
N ILE A 29 37.41 39.22 -2.98
CA ILE A 29 37.18 38.41 -4.19
C ILE A 29 35.71 37.98 -4.13
N ASP A 30 34.77 38.79 -4.63
CA ASP A 30 33.28 38.63 -4.68
C ASP A 30 32.51 37.93 -3.55
N ALA A 31 33.15 37.58 -2.44
CA ALA A 31 32.58 37.00 -1.24
C ALA A 31 32.45 38.10 -0.19
N SER A 32 31.20 38.43 0.15
CA SER A 32 30.91 39.24 1.33
C SER A 32 30.37 38.34 2.43
N PHE A 33 31.20 38.06 3.42
CA PHE A 33 30.74 37.50 4.69
C PHE A 33 30.21 38.63 5.55
N ARG A 34 28.96 38.54 6.02
CA ARG A 34 28.39 39.49 6.99
C ARG A 34 27.83 38.72 8.18
N LEU A 35 28.42 38.96 9.34
CA LEU A 35 27.97 38.45 10.63
C LEU A 35 27.01 39.47 11.26
N ASP A 36 25.72 39.15 11.40
CA ASP A 36 24.76 39.98 12.15
C ASP A 36 24.53 39.39 13.55
N THR A 37 25.40 39.75 14.50
CA THR A 37 25.35 39.26 15.88
C THR A 37 24.13 39.75 16.66
N ALA A 38 23.44 40.79 16.17
CA ALA A 38 22.24 41.32 16.82
C ALA A 38 21.00 40.41 16.64
N LYS A 39 21.06 39.42 15.73
CA LYS A 39 19.94 38.51 15.41
C LYS A 39 20.27 37.02 15.51
N GLY A 40 21.51 36.66 15.81
CA GLY A 40 21.94 35.27 16.03
C GLY A 40 21.86 34.38 14.78
N SER A 41 22.24 34.91 13.61
CA SER A 41 22.31 34.17 12.32
C SER A 41 23.54 34.53 11.49
N ILE A 42 24.03 33.61 10.65
CA ILE A 42 25.17 33.79 9.73
C ILE A 42 24.67 33.70 8.28
N GLU A 43 25.07 34.63 7.40
CA GLU A 43 24.66 34.69 5.98
C GLU A 43 25.91 34.70 5.06
N THR A 44 25.90 33.92 3.96
CA THR A 44 27.03 33.81 3.00
C THR A 44 26.62 33.95 1.53
N TYR A 45 27.49 34.58 0.71
CA TYR A 45 27.26 34.86 -0.73
C TYR A 45 28.49 34.54 -1.60
N HIS A 46 28.33 33.72 -2.67
CA HIS A 46 29.41 33.33 -3.60
C HIS A 46 28.95 33.15 -5.07
N GLU A 47 29.85 33.33 -6.06
CA GLU A 47 29.59 33.05 -7.50
C GLU A 47 29.49 31.53 -7.80
N THR A 48 30.27 30.71 -7.09
CA THR A 48 30.19 29.24 -7.05
C THR A 48 30.02 28.80 -5.59
N GLY A 49 28.93 28.12 -5.26
CA GLY A 49 28.60 27.79 -3.88
C GLY A 49 29.42 26.64 -3.27
N PRO A 50 29.57 26.58 -1.93
CA PRO A 50 30.08 25.41 -1.23
C PRO A 50 29.24 24.15 -1.51
N VAL A 51 29.96 23.04 -1.71
CA VAL A 51 29.46 21.67 -1.90
C VAL A 51 28.81 21.14 -0.62
N ALA A 52 29.25 21.57 0.55
CA ALA A 52 28.63 21.29 1.85
C ALA A 52 29.01 22.33 2.90
N ILE A 53 28.14 22.55 3.89
CA ILE A 53 28.42 23.33 5.10
C ILE A 53 28.12 22.43 6.31
N HIS A 54 29.07 22.33 7.23
CA HIS A 54 28.97 21.56 8.47
C HIS A 54 29.17 22.50 9.65
N VAL A 55 28.47 22.27 10.75
CA VAL A 55 28.69 22.97 12.02
C VAL A 55 28.99 21.92 13.07
N ALA A 56 30.16 22.02 13.70
CA ALA A 56 30.59 21.10 14.74
C ALA A 56 30.16 21.57 16.14
N ASN A 57 30.19 20.65 17.11
CA ASN A 57 29.77 20.87 18.49
C ASN A 57 30.62 21.90 19.27
N ASN A 58 31.72 22.37 18.68
CA ASN A 58 32.55 23.45 19.20
C ASN A 58 32.29 24.80 18.51
N ASP A 59 31.13 24.95 17.84
CA ASP A 59 30.73 26.13 17.07
C ASP A 59 31.66 26.43 15.87
N ARG A 60 32.47 25.46 15.46
CA ARG A 60 33.30 25.54 14.25
C ARG A 60 32.43 25.32 13.03
N VAL A 61 32.29 26.34 12.20
CA VAL A 61 31.55 26.27 10.94
C VAL A 61 32.50 25.97 9.80
N ILE A 62 32.32 24.83 9.15
CA ILE A 62 33.20 24.31 8.10
C ILE A 62 32.47 24.34 6.77
N ALA A 63 32.97 25.11 5.80
CA ALA A 63 32.47 25.10 4.43
C ALA A 63 33.44 24.37 3.51
N CYS A 64 32.87 23.61 2.58
CA CYS A 64 33.60 22.73 1.68
C CYS A 64 33.32 23.15 0.23
N GLU A 65 34.32 23.60 -0.53
CA GLU A 65 34.17 24.13 -1.89
C GLU A 65 35.07 23.43 -2.92
N PHE A 66 34.62 23.32 -4.18
CA PHE A 66 35.47 22.90 -5.28
C PHE A 66 36.38 24.04 -5.74
N ALA A 67 37.70 23.84 -5.78
CA ALA A 67 38.64 24.81 -6.33
C ALA A 67 38.59 24.80 -7.87
N PRO A 68 38.18 25.90 -8.54
CA PRO A 68 38.27 25.99 -9.98
C PRO A 68 39.74 26.12 -10.44
N ASN A 69 40.10 25.47 -11.54
CA ASN A 69 41.41 25.64 -12.16
C ASN A 69 41.50 27.02 -12.85
N LEU A 70 42.11 28.01 -12.18
CA LEU A 70 42.24 29.38 -12.70
C LEU A 70 43.19 29.50 -13.92
N ALA A 71 43.94 28.45 -14.27
CA ALA A 71 44.97 28.51 -15.33
C ALA A 71 44.48 28.12 -16.74
N ARG A 72 43.28 27.52 -16.90
CA ARG A 72 42.74 27.10 -18.22
C ARG A 72 41.22 27.21 -18.27
N ARG A 73 40.71 28.38 -18.69
CA ARG A 73 39.27 28.71 -18.71
C ARG A 73 38.45 28.20 -19.91
N ALA A 74 39.02 27.44 -20.86
CA ALA A 74 38.36 27.16 -22.15
C ALA A 74 37.93 25.68 -22.42
N MET A 75 37.99 24.78 -21.46
CA MET A 75 37.52 23.39 -21.64
C MET A 75 37.14 22.84 -20.27
N ALA A 76 35.94 22.24 -20.14
CA ALA A 76 35.35 21.66 -18.92
C ALA A 76 36.31 21.69 -17.72
N ALA A 77 36.15 22.68 -16.84
CA ALA A 77 37.09 22.96 -15.77
C ALA A 77 37.26 21.70 -14.93
N ARG A 78 38.38 20.98 -15.13
CA ARG A 78 38.78 19.92 -14.22
C ARG A 78 38.94 20.57 -12.85
N ILE A 79 38.14 20.12 -11.89
CA ILE A 79 38.35 20.41 -10.46
C ILE A 79 39.82 20.03 -10.18
N THR A 80 40.54 20.83 -9.40
CA THR A 80 41.96 20.57 -9.12
C THR A 80 42.27 20.42 -7.64
N ALA A 81 41.39 20.93 -6.79
CA ALA A 81 41.44 20.70 -5.36
C ALA A 81 40.05 20.85 -4.73
N PHE A 82 39.90 20.33 -3.52
CA PHE A 82 38.80 20.62 -2.60
C PHE A 82 39.32 21.58 -1.54
N VAL A 83 38.63 22.69 -1.28
CA VAL A 83 39.04 23.70 -0.30
C VAL A 83 38.09 23.67 0.88
N VAL A 84 38.64 23.61 2.07
CA VAL A 84 37.88 23.61 3.32
C VAL A 84 38.15 24.94 4.02
N PHE A 85 37.08 25.65 4.37
CA PHE A 85 37.12 26.95 5.05
C PHE A 85 36.50 26.85 6.44
N ASP A 86 37.11 27.55 7.39
CA ASP A 86 36.50 27.84 8.68
C ASP A 86 35.77 29.18 8.52
N LEU A 87 34.44 29.15 8.50
CA LEU A 87 33.63 30.35 8.28
C LEU A 87 33.61 31.29 9.49
N THR A 88 33.94 30.80 10.69
CA THR A 88 34.03 31.61 11.91
C THR A 88 35.29 32.49 11.87
N SER A 89 36.40 31.94 11.38
CA SER A 89 37.69 32.64 11.27
C SER A 89 37.96 33.25 9.88
N GLY A 90 37.21 32.85 8.86
CA GLY A 90 37.40 33.27 7.47
C GLY A 90 38.67 32.71 6.83
N ARG A 91 39.28 31.67 7.42
CA ARG A 91 40.56 31.10 6.96
C ARG A 91 40.33 29.82 6.16
N GLU A 92 41.11 29.66 5.09
CA GLU A 92 41.30 28.37 4.43
C GLU A 92 42.00 27.43 5.41
N ILE A 93 41.30 26.35 5.81
CA ILE A 93 41.82 25.31 6.71
C ILE A 93 42.68 24.35 5.91
N SER A 94 42.24 23.96 4.71
CA SER A 94 42.95 22.96 3.91
C SER A 94 42.61 23.06 2.43
N ARG A 95 43.58 22.73 1.56
CA ARG A 95 43.42 22.63 0.11
C ARG A 95 43.94 21.30 -0.37
N LEU A 96 43.01 20.45 -0.75
CA LEU A 96 43.22 19.03 -0.95
C LEU A 96 43.34 18.73 -2.46
N PRO A 97 44.53 18.38 -2.98
CA PRO A 97 44.74 18.14 -4.40
C PRO A 97 43.89 16.96 -4.94
N TYR A 98 43.36 17.12 -6.15
CA TYR A 98 42.36 16.23 -6.75
C TYR A 98 42.79 15.73 -8.14
N SER A 99 42.53 14.44 -8.45
CA SER A 99 43.02 13.79 -9.69
C SER A 99 42.00 12.94 -10.48
N THR A 100 40.74 12.86 -10.07
CA THR A 100 39.73 11.99 -10.72
C THR A 100 38.66 12.80 -11.44
N ASP A 101 37.74 12.15 -12.17
CA ASP A 101 36.67 12.85 -12.92
C ASP A 101 35.30 12.83 -12.17
N PHE A 102 35.24 12.32 -10.92
CA PHE A 102 34.00 12.22 -10.12
C PHE A 102 34.24 12.25 -8.59
N VAL A 103 33.54 13.15 -7.88
CA VAL A 103 33.46 13.26 -6.39
C VAL A 103 31.99 13.23 -5.98
N SER A 104 31.68 12.57 -4.87
CA SER A 104 30.34 12.61 -4.27
C SER A 104 29.97 14.02 -3.84
N GLN A 105 28.73 14.44 -4.10
CA GLN A 105 28.22 15.72 -3.57
C GLN A 105 27.95 15.67 -2.06
N LYS A 106 27.97 14.47 -1.44
CA LYS A 106 27.79 14.28 0.00
C LYS A 106 29.15 14.14 0.69
N SER A 107 29.32 14.83 1.81
CA SER A 107 30.46 14.71 2.73
C SER A 107 29.94 14.56 4.16
N ALA A 108 30.79 14.06 5.06
CA ALA A 108 30.46 13.90 6.48
C ALA A 108 31.58 14.49 7.34
N CYS A 109 31.22 15.30 8.32
CA CYS A 109 32.13 15.86 9.31
C CYS A 109 31.89 15.16 10.65
N SER A 110 32.95 14.90 11.42
CA SER A 110 32.80 14.40 12.78
C SER A 110 32.15 15.45 13.67
N PRO A 111 31.40 15.04 14.71
CA PRO A 111 30.72 15.98 15.62
C PRO A 111 31.65 16.99 16.29
N ASP A 112 32.91 16.62 16.54
CA ASP A 112 33.95 17.50 17.10
C ASP A 112 34.57 18.48 16.09
N GLY A 113 34.23 18.37 14.79
CA GLY A 113 34.75 19.22 13.73
C GLY A 113 36.20 18.98 13.38
N ARG A 114 36.77 17.84 13.83
CA ARG A 114 38.16 17.47 13.57
C ARG A 114 38.34 16.72 12.28
N TYR A 115 37.43 15.81 11.95
CA TYR A 115 37.56 14.88 10.83
C TYR A 115 36.55 15.17 9.73
N LEU A 116 37.00 15.13 8.47
CA LEU A 116 36.15 15.26 7.28
C LEU A 116 36.33 14.05 6.38
N VAL A 117 35.23 13.42 5.99
CA VAL A 117 35.21 12.29 5.04
C VAL A 117 34.60 12.72 3.71
N ILE A 118 35.30 12.42 2.62
CA ILE A 118 34.88 12.69 1.25
C ILE A 118 35.01 11.41 0.43
N CYS A 119 33.97 11.09 -0.34
CA CYS A 119 33.98 9.95 -1.26
C CYS A 119 34.31 10.39 -2.69
N GLU A 120 35.29 9.73 -3.29
CA GLU A 120 35.68 9.78 -4.70
C GLU A 120 35.15 8.53 -5.44
N ARG A 121 35.38 8.48 -6.75
CA ARG A 121 34.92 7.35 -7.60
C ARG A 121 35.32 5.96 -7.11
N GLU A 122 36.50 5.82 -6.50
CA GLU A 122 37.08 4.53 -6.11
C GLU A 122 37.62 4.52 -4.67
N SER A 123 37.57 5.65 -3.95
CA SER A 123 38.09 5.74 -2.59
C SER A 123 37.31 6.72 -1.73
N ALA A 124 37.21 6.44 -0.43
CA ALA A 124 36.74 7.39 0.58
C ALA A 124 37.96 7.87 1.37
N LYS A 125 38.11 9.18 1.54
CA LYS A 125 39.28 9.80 2.18
C LYS A 125 38.88 10.52 3.46
N LEU A 126 39.63 10.25 4.53
CA LEU A 126 39.53 10.89 5.84
C LEU A 126 40.62 11.95 6.00
N PHE A 127 40.22 13.18 6.25
CA PHE A 127 41.11 14.30 6.52
C PHE A 127 40.99 14.73 7.98
N ASP A 128 42.13 15.00 8.63
CA ASP A 128 42.19 15.71 9.90
C ASP A 128 42.35 17.20 9.60
N LEU A 129 41.36 17.99 10.01
CA LEU A 129 41.26 19.43 9.76
C LEU A 129 42.13 20.25 10.71
N ASP A 130 42.60 19.68 11.81
CA ASP A 130 43.52 20.36 12.74
C ASP A 130 44.96 20.20 12.26
N THR A 131 45.33 19.00 11.79
CA THR A 131 46.67 18.74 11.23
C THR A 131 46.77 19.01 9.73
N GLN A 132 45.65 19.25 9.06
CA GLN A 132 45.53 19.51 7.61
C GLN A 132 46.07 18.36 6.74
N SER A 133 46.00 17.12 7.21
CA SER A 133 46.59 15.96 6.54
C SER A 133 45.56 14.89 6.22
N LEU A 134 45.78 14.18 5.11
CA LEU A 134 45.08 12.92 4.83
C LEU A 134 45.50 11.89 5.89
N VAL A 135 44.54 11.42 6.69
CA VAL A 135 44.76 10.40 7.72
C VAL A 135 44.67 9.01 7.11
N ARG A 136 43.65 8.79 6.28
CA ARG A 136 43.32 7.45 5.77
C ARG A 136 42.54 7.50 4.46
N SER A 137 42.64 6.40 3.70
CA SER A 137 41.82 6.14 2.52
C SER A 137 41.26 4.72 2.60
N TRP A 138 39.97 4.56 2.32
CA TRP A 138 39.32 3.26 2.17
C TRP A 138 38.99 3.01 0.70
N PRO A 139 39.22 1.80 0.18
CA PRO A 139 38.72 1.44 -1.15
C PRO A 139 37.20 1.36 -1.09
N VAL A 140 36.52 2.05 -2.01
CA VAL A 140 35.07 1.89 -2.18
C VAL A 140 34.84 1.27 -3.55
N LYS A 141 33.99 0.24 -3.57
CA LYS A 141 33.51 -0.29 -4.83
C LYS A 141 32.43 0.67 -5.33
N TYR A 142 32.65 1.26 -6.50
CA TYR A 142 31.65 1.97 -7.33
C TYR A 142 31.44 3.48 -7.10
N GLY A 143 31.06 4.15 -8.20
CA GLY A 143 31.12 5.60 -8.40
C GLY A 143 29.94 6.41 -7.86
N ARG A 144 29.29 5.99 -6.77
CA ARG A 144 28.22 6.76 -6.09
C ARG A 144 28.27 6.69 -4.55
N ALA A 145 29.38 6.22 -3.98
CA ALA A 145 29.47 6.07 -2.54
C ALA A 145 29.37 7.42 -1.79
N PHE A 146 28.82 7.40 -0.58
CA PHE A 146 28.78 8.56 0.31
C PHE A 146 29.01 8.17 1.78
N PRO A 147 29.61 9.06 2.58
CA PRO A 147 29.89 8.79 3.99
C PRO A 147 28.75 9.29 4.89
N VAL A 148 28.52 8.57 6.00
CA VAL A 148 27.67 8.98 7.13
C VAL A 148 28.42 8.65 8.42
N ILE A 149 28.47 9.59 9.36
CA ILE A 149 29.14 9.41 10.66
C ILE A 149 28.05 9.35 11.75
N ASP A 150 28.24 8.51 12.76
CA ASP A 150 27.33 8.41 13.90
C ASP A 150 27.36 9.70 14.77
N PRO A 151 26.32 9.97 15.56
CA PRO A 151 26.24 11.18 16.38
C PRO A 151 27.36 11.29 17.43
N GLN A 152 27.98 10.15 17.82
CA GLN A 152 29.10 10.11 18.76
C GLN A 152 30.47 10.28 18.09
N GLY A 153 30.56 10.21 16.76
CA GLY A 153 31.81 10.35 16.00
C GLY A 153 32.74 9.14 16.04
N ALA A 154 32.25 7.97 16.48
CA ALA A 154 33.01 6.74 16.63
C ALA A 154 32.93 5.81 15.40
N THR A 155 31.83 5.87 14.64
CA THR A 155 31.54 4.94 13.55
C THR A 155 31.29 5.67 12.24
N LEU A 156 31.98 5.25 11.17
CA LEU A 156 31.78 5.68 9.81
C LEU A 156 31.06 4.59 9.01
N ALA A 157 29.89 4.92 8.50
CA ALA A 157 29.21 4.14 7.47
C ALA A 157 29.58 4.67 6.09
N LEU A 158 30.24 3.83 5.28
CA LEU A 158 30.44 4.07 3.85
C LEU A 158 29.35 3.34 3.07
N CYS A 159 28.37 4.11 2.61
CA CYS A 159 27.26 3.63 1.81
C CYS A 159 27.72 3.52 0.35
N GLY A 160 27.93 2.30 -0.12
CA GLY A 160 28.20 2.00 -1.52
C GLY A 160 26.92 1.93 -2.35
N GLU A 161 26.99 1.35 -3.55
CA GLU A 161 25.79 1.18 -4.38
C GLU A 161 24.75 0.31 -3.67
N ARG A 162 25.09 -0.92 -3.30
CA ARG A 162 24.12 -1.82 -2.66
C ARG A 162 24.48 -2.17 -1.23
N GLU A 163 25.73 -2.01 -0.81
CA GLU A 163 26.23 -2.44 0.50
C GLU A 163 26.61 -1.24 1.38
N ILE A 164 26.57 -1.43 2.69
CA ILE A 164 27.09 -0.44 3.65
C ILE A 164 28.23 -1.09 4.41
N SER A 165 29.41 -0.49 4.33
CA SER A 165 30.59 -0.93 5.10
C SER A 165 30.79 -0.04 6.31
N LEU A 166 31.03 -0.65 7.47
CA LEU A 166 31.17 0.04 8.75
C LEU A 166 32.63 0.03 9.18
N TRP A 167 33.11 1.20 9.60
CA TRP A 167 34.51 1.44 9.96
C TRP A 167 34.57 2.22 11.26
N GLN A 168 35.54 1.90 12.12
CA GLN A 168 35.80 2.70 13.31
C GLN A 168 36.56 3.98 12.94
N LEU A 169 36.08 5.12 13.41
CA LEU A 169 36.76 6.41 13.32
C LEU A 169 37.54 6.66 14.63
N PRO A 170 38.84 7.06 14.63
CA PRO A 170 39.74 7.28 13.50
C PRO A 170 40.67 6.09 13.17
N SER A 171 40.61 4.98 13.93
CA SER A 171 41.52 3.83 13.77
C SER A 171 41.48 3.27 12.35
N GLY A 172 40.32 3.31 11.71
CA GLY A 172 40.06 2.80 10.37
C GLY A 172 39.91 1.29 10.33
N GLU A 173 39.74 0.64 11.47
CA GLU A 173 39.50 -0.80 11.56
C GLU A 173 38.08 -1.15 11.06
N PRO A 174 37.90 -2.28 10.36
CA PRO A 174 36.58 -2.71 9.91
C PRO A 174 35.71 -3.10 11.12
N ALA A 175 34.60 -2.39 11.33
CA ALA A 175 33.60 -2.68 12.37
C ALA A 175 32.56 -3.73 11.89
N GLY A 176 32.41 -3.86 10.57
CA GLY A 176 31.55 -4.86 9.96
C GLY A 176 31.07 -4.45 8.58
N GLN A 177 30.18 -5.25 8.03
CA GLN A 177 29.52 -4.98 6.78
C GLN A 177 28.04 -5.33 6.94
N ILE A 178 27.19 -4.43 6.47
CA ILE A 178 25.76 -4.62 6.38
C ILE A 178 25.46 -5.15 4.97
N PRO A 179 24.84 -6.34 4.83
CA PRO A 179 24.55 -6.92 3.53
C PRO A 179 23.58 -6.05 2.73
N GLY A 180 23.63 -6.21 1.40
CA GLY A 180 23.13 -5.16 0.54
C GLY A 180 21.61 -5.04 0.34
N HIS A 181 21.21 -3.82 -0.03
CA HIS A 181 19.92 -3.48 -0.62
C HIS A 181 19.74 -4.16 -1.99
N PRO A 182 18.48 -4.38 -2.45
CA PRO A 182 18.21 -4.98 -3.76
C PRO A 182 18.62 -4.05 -4.91
N THR A 183 18.68 -2.74 -4.64
CA THR A 183 19.01 -1.68 -5.60
C THR A 183 19.88 -0.61 -4.94
N ASN A 184 20.24 0.43 -5.70
CA ASN A 184 21.17 1.44 -5.24
C ASN A 184 20.64 2.22 -4.02
N ILE A 185 21.48 2.34 -3.00
CA ILE A 185 21.23 3.14 -1.80
C ILE A 185 21.25 4.62 -2.19
N ILE A 186 20.20 5.33 -1.84
CA ILE A 186 20.00 6.74 -2.16
C ILE A 186 20.34 7.61 -0.96
N THR A 187 20.00 7.14 0.23
CA THR A 187 20.24 7.84 1.48
C THR A 187 20.40 6.88 2.65
N ALA A 188 21.12 7.33 3.67
CA ALA A 188 21.27 6.63 4.94
C ALA A 188 21.52 7.63 6.07
N ALA A 189 21.09 7.30 7.27
CA ALA A 189 21.27 8.09 8.49
C ALA A 189 21.39 7.15 9.69
N PHE A 190 22.18 7.54 10.69
CA PHE A 190 22.11 6.90 12.02
C PHE A 190 20.88 7.43 12.78
N ASP A 191 20.38 6.67 13.73
CA ASP A 191 19.53 7.21 14.79
C ASP A 191 20.37 8.03 15.79
N ASP A 192 19.70 8.77 16.67
CA ASP A 192 20.36 9.68 17.62
C ASP A 192 21.27 8.94 18.62
N GLU A 193 20.96 7.67 18.91
CA GLU A 193 21.78 6.81 19.79
C GLU A 193 22.95 6.12 19.07
N GLY A 194 23.02 6.19 17.73
CA GLY A 194 24.00 5.47 16.94
C GLY A 194 23.84 3.93 16.97
N LYS A 195 22.68 3.43 17.40
CA LYS A 195 22.34 2.00 17.52
C LYS A 195 21.82 1.41 16.22
N TYR A 196 21.13 2.24 15.43
CA TYR A 196 20.50 1.84 14.18
C TYR A 196 21.01 2.64 12.99
N ILE A 197 21.04 2.03 11.81
CA ILE A 197 21.16 2.75 10.54
C ILE A 197 19.83 2.64 9.79
N LEU A 198 19.25 3.77 9.46
CA LEU A 198 18.21 3.87 8.45
C LEU A 198 18.84 4.00 7.06
N SER A 199 18.30 3.30 6.07
CA SER A 199 18.76 3.41 4.69
C SER A 199 17.64 3.12 3.71
N SER A 200 17.61 3.83 2.59
CA SER A 200 16.59 3.69 1.55
C SER A 200 17.22 3.50 0.18
N CYS A 201 16.58 2.65 -0.62
CA CYS A 201 16.85 2.44 -2.04
C CYS A 201 15.56 2.67 -2.85
N SER A 202 15.56 2.39 -4.15
CA SER A 202 14.36 2.58 -4.99
C SER A 202 13.18 1.68 -4.60
N GLU A 203 13.46 0.51 -3.98
CA GLU A 203 12.46 -0.54 -3.73
C GLU A 203 12.15 -0.76 -2.25
N LEU A 204 13.01 -0.30 -1.33
CA LEU A 204 12.76 -0.50 0.09
C LEU A 204 13.52 0.48 0.98
N THR A 205 12.95 0.72 2.16
CA THR A 205 13.62 1.39 3.28
C THR A 205 13.84 0.35 4.38
N ARG A 206 15.02 0.35 4.98
CA ARG A 206 15.42 -0.58 6.05
C ARG A 206 15.97 0.15 7.25
N ARG A 207 15.67 -0.41 8.43
CA ARG A 207 16.40 -0.15 9.66
C ARG A 207 17.34 -1.33 9.92
N TRP A 208 18.59 -1.04 10.23
CA TRP A 208 19.61 -2.03 10.55
C TRP A 208 20.01 -1.87 12.00
N ASP A 209 19.86 -2.93 12.78
CA ASP A 209 20.40 -3.00 14.13
C ASP A 209 21.90 -3.32 14.05
N LEU A 210 22.77 -2.45 14.57
CA LEU A 210 24.22 -2.58 14.42
C LEU A 210 24.83 -3.67 15.31
N GLU A 211 24.16 -4.04 16.40
CA GLU A 211 24.60 -5.08 17.32
C GLU A 211 24.30 -6.48 16.73
N SER A 212 23.05 -6.72 16.35
CA SER A 212 22.59 -7.98 15.77
C SER A 212 22.91 -8.11 14.27
N LYS A 213 23.21 -6.99 13.59
CA LYS A 213 23.40 -6.88 12.13
C LYS A 213 22.20 -7.37 11.33
N SER A 214 21.00 -7.32 11.92
CA SER A 214 19.76 -7.78 11.30
C SER A 214 19.00 -6.63 10.61
N PRO A 215 18.54 -6.82 9.36
CA PRO A 215 17.64 -5.87 8.71
C PRO A 215 16.20 -6.04 9.18
N VAL A 216 15.51 -4.92 9.37
CA VAL A 216 14.06 -4.83 9.36
C VAL A 216 13.66 -4.00 8.15
N THR A 217 13.00 -4.62 7.16
CA THR A 217 12.38 -3.89 6.05
C THR A 217 11.15 -3.16 6.57
N LEU A 218 11.13 -1.84 6.36
CA LEU A 218 10.04 -1.00 6.82
C LEU A 218 8.89 -1.05 5.82
N PRO A 219 7.63 -1.28 6.25
CA PRO A 219 6.48 -1.41 5.37
C PRO A 219 5.97 -0.06 4.82
N VAL A 220 6.86 0.83 4.37
CA VAL A 220 6.50 2.18 3.89
C VAL A 220 5.92 2.14 2.47
N GLU A 221 4.82 2.87 2.22
CA GLU A 221 4.18 2.99 0.90
C GLU A 221 5.11 3.56 -0.20
N HIS A 222 6.13 4.32 0.22
CA HIS A 222 7.07 4.98 -0.67
C HIS A 222 8.50 4.52 -0.35
N PRO A 223 9.00 3.49 -1.04
CA PRO A 223 10.28 2.90 -0.70
C PRO A 223 11.47 3.82 -0.95
N MET A 224 11.35 4.77 -1.88
CA MET A 224 12.41 5.69 -2.29
C MET A 224 12.35 7.01 -1.51
N MET A 225 13.14 7.08 -0.44
CA MET A 225 13.24 8.22 0.47
C MET A 225 14.57 8.95 0.26
N ARG A 226 14.54 10.27 0.17
CA ARG A 226 15.72 11.11 -0.08
C ARG A 226 16.38 11.61 1.21
N TYR A 227 15.55 11.94 2.20
CA TYR A 227 15.94 12.22 3.59
C TYR A 227 15.28 11.18 4.50
N LEU A 228 15.98 10.79 5.57
CA LEU A 228 15.50 9.81 6.55
C LEU A 228 15.87 10.28 7.95
N ALA A 229 14.91 10.26 8.85
CA ALA A 229 15.12 10.46 10.28
C ALA A 229 14.11 9.66 11.11
N THR A 230 14.42 9.41 12.38
CA THR A 230 13.49 8.81 13.35
C THR A 230 12.89 9.87 14.27
N ASP A 231 11.83 9.55 15.00
CA ASP A 231 11.47 10.27 16.22
C ASP A 231 12.30 9.79 17.42
N VAL A 232 12.16 10.48 18.56
CA VAL A 232 12.87 10.19 19.82
C VAL A 232 12.63 8.76 20.30
N GLN A 233 11.44 8.22 20.08
CA GLN A 233 11.07 6.87 20.54
C GLN A 233 11.48 5.78 19.54
N GLY A 234 11.92 6.16 18.34
CA GLY A 234 12.23 5.22 17.27
C GLY A 234 10.99 4.43 16.81
N GLU A 235 9.81 5.06 16.87
CA GLU A 235 8.51 4.52 16.46
C GLU A 235 8.06 5.07 15.10
N LYS A 236 8.54 6.24 14.69
CA LYS A 236 8.23 6.85 13.39
C LYS A 236 9.48 7.09 12.58
N VAL A 237 9.35 6.97 11.26
CA VAL A 237 10.34 7.43 10.29
C VAL A 237 9.77 8.58 9.48
N TYR A 238 10.53 9.66 9.41
CA TYR A 238 10.26 10.79 8.55
C TYR A 238 11.12 10.66 7.30
N GLY A 239 10.55 10.91 6.13
CA GLY A 239 11.35 11.16 4.94
C GLY A 239 10.61 11.87 3.83
N THR A 240 11.37 12.31 2.83
CA THR A 240 10.79 12.94 1.64
C THR A 240 10.87 11.98 0.46
N HIS A 241 9.81 11.94 -0.34
CA HIS A 241 9.73 11.11 -1.53
C HIS A 241 9.37 11.96 -2.76
N GLU A 242 9.87 11.54 -3.92
CA GLU A 242 9.72 12.27 -5.18
C GLU A 242 9.01 11.36 -6.19
N VAL A 243 7.74 11.66 -6.49
CA VAL A 243 7.00 10.98 -7.56
C VAL A 243 7.06 11.82 -8.83
N TYR A 244 7.44 11.20 -9.95
CA TYR A 244 7.43 11.80 -11.30
C TYR A 244 6.03 12.24 -11.80
N VAL A 245 4.96 12.10 -11.00
CA VAL A 245 3.55 12.31 -11.39
C VAL A 245 2.78 13.26 -10.43
N GLY A 246 3.46 14.11 -9.66
CA GLY A 246 2.83 15.29 -9.04
C GLY A 246 2.31 15.17 -7.59
N GLU A 247 2.61 14.08 -6.89
CA GLU A 247 2.33 13.90 -5.45
C GLU A 247 3.60 13.51 -4.68
N GLY A 248 4.66 14.33 -4.76
CA GLY A 248 5.85 14.19 -3.89
C GLY A 248 5.79 15.13 -2.69
N GLY A 249 6.48 14.77 -1.60
CA GLY A 249 6.50 15.58 -0.38
C GLY A 249 7.12 14.89 0.83
N ALA A 250 7.09 15.57 1.97
CA ALA A 250 7.57 15.08 3.25
C ALA A 250 6.47 14.26 3.91
N ALA A 251 6.81 13.09 4.43
CA ALA A 251 5.86 12.19 5.08
C ALA A 251 6.47 11.55 6.32
N SER A 252 5.62 11.24 7.30
CA SER A 252 5.97 10.37 8.41
C SER A 252 5.32 9.00 8.22
N PHE A 253 5.99 7.95 8.66
CA PHE A 253 5.53 6.58 8.60
C PHE A 253 5.73 5.92 9.96
N ASP A 254 4.71 5.22 10.44
CA ASP A 254 4.85 4.35 11.60
C ASP A 254 5.75 3.16 11.27
N LEU A 255 6.76 2.89 12.10
CA LEU A 255 7.77 1.87 11.85
C LEU A 255 7.19 0.44 11.91
N GLN A 256 6.14 0.23 12.70
CA GLN A 256 5.56 -1.10 12.90
C GLN A 256 4.56 -1.46 11.80
N SER A 257 3.65 -0.55 11.48
CA SER A 257 2.55 -0.76 10.53
C SER A 257 2.85 -0.27 9.12
N GLY A 258 3.79 0.68 8.97
CA GLY A 258 4.10 1.30 7.68
C GLY A 258 3.09 2.35 7.24
N ARG A 259 2.08 2.59 8.08
CA ARG A 259 1.03 3.57 7.83
C ARG A 259 1.62 4.97 7.75
N ARG A 260 1.24 5.71 6.72
CA ARG A 260 1.56 7.12 6.58
C ARG A 260 0.76 7.96 7.58
N GLY A 261 1.47 8.72 8.41
CA GLY A 261 0.89 9.69 9.34
C GLY A 261 0.77 11.07 8.69
N LEU A 262 1.75 11.93 8.96
CA LEU A 262 1.87 13.25 8.35
C LEU A 262 2.17 13.11 6.84
N PHE A 263 1.50 13.90 6.01
CA PHE A 263 1.87 14.08 4.61
C PHE A 263 1.80 15.55 4.19
N LEU A 264 2.95 16.12 3.86
CA LEU A 264 3.13 17.49 3.43
C LEU A 264 3.51 17.51 1.96
N LYS A 265 2.49 17.64 1.10
CA LYS A 265 2.68 17.75 -0.35
C LYS A 265 3.62 18.91 -0.70
N HIS A 266 4.48 18.73 -1.68
CA HIS A 266 5.45 19.70 -2.19
C HIS A 266 6.63 20.08 -1.25
N HIS A 267 6.73 19.47 -0.07
CA HIS A 267 7.85 19.69 0.85
C HIS A 267 8.97 18.68 0.59
N TYR A 268 9.97 19.05 -0.23
CA TYR A 268 11.03 18.11 -0.65
C TYR A 268 12.30 18.19 0.19
N SER A 269 12.44 19.26 0.99
CA SER A 269 13.51 19.44 1.97
C SER A 269 12.94 19.38 3.38
N MET A 270 13.53 18.55 4.23
CA MET A 270 13.06 18.30 5.58
C MET A 270 14.22 17.93 6.49
N GLU A 271 14.14 18.35 7.74
CA GLU A 271 15.04 17.94 8.81
C GLU A 271 14.27 17.81 10.14
N THR A 272 14.69 16.91 11.01
CA THR A 272 14.08 16.69 12.32
C THR A 272 15.05 17.04 13.44
N ASP A 273 14.52 17.64 14.50
CA ASP A 273 15.19 17.83 15.78
C ASP A 273 14.35 17.11 16.83
N THR A 274 14.70 15.85 17.03
CA THR A 274 13.99 14.90 17.90
C THR A 274 14.01 15.39 19.35
N TYR A 275 15.18 15.82 19.83
CA TYR A 275 15.37 16.29 21.20
C TYR A 275 14.43 17.45 21.57
N ASN A 276 14.20 18.38 20.65
CA ASN A 276 13.31 19.53 20.89
C ASN A 276 11.91 19.36 20.30
N ASP A 277 11.52 18.16 19.86
CA ASP A 277 10.20 17.87 19.28
C ASP A 277 9.87 18.76 18.07
N ARG A 278 10.80 18.92 17.12
CA ARG A 278 10.66 19.83 15.97
C ARG A 278 10.86 19.15 14.61
N LEU A 279 10.04 19.56 13.66
CA LEU A 279 10.12 19.20 12.24
C LEU A 279 10.28 20.47 11.40
N TYR A 280 11.38 20.58 10.69
CA TYR A 280 11.67 21.66 9.76
C TYR A 280 11.36 21.21 8.33
N THR A 281 10.57 21.99 7.59
CA THR A 281 10.28 21.69 6.18
C THR A 281 10.31 22.94 5.32
N ILE A 282 10.65 22.78 4.04
CA ILE A 282 10.58 23.86 3.05
C ILE A 282 9.86 23.34 1.80
N ASN A 283 8.93 24.14 1.28
CA ASN A 283 8.30 23.89 -0.01
C ASN A 283 9.29 24.26 -1.13
N SER A 284 9.62 23.31 -2.01
CA SER A 284 10.69 23.46 -3.00
C SER A 284 10.22 23.28 -4.45
N TYR A 285 8.92 23.05 -4.69
CA TYR A 285 8.43 22.71 -6.03
C TYR A 285 7.04 23.30 -6.31
N GLY A 286 6.93 24.14 -7.34
CA GLY A 286 5.69 24.79 -7.78
C GLY A 286 5.86 26.29 -7.97
N ASP A 287 4.79 26.95 -8.42
CA ASP A 287 4.70 28.40 -8.69
C ASP A 287 4.74 29.28 -7.42
N GLU A 288 4.90 28.65 -6.24
CA GLU A 288 4.93 29.26 -4.92
C GLU A 288 6.20 28.84 -4.17
N SER A 289 7.28 29.62 -4.31
CA SER A 289 8.41 29.55 -3.37
C SER A 289 8.02 30.25 -2.06
N ILE A 290 8.37 29.65 -0.91
CA ILE A 290 8.11 30.21 0.43
C ILE A 290 9.37 30.91 0.94
N ASP A 291 9.23 32.17 1.38
CA ASP A 291 10.29 32.98 1.99
C ASP A 291 10.63 32.58 3.46
N ALA A 292 10.39 31.32 3.85
CA ALA A 292 10.53 30.84 5.23
C ALA A 292 10.69 29.31 5.32
N VAL A 293 11.29 28.86 6.42
CA VAL A 293 11.26 27.46 6.87
C VAL A 293 10.02 27.24 7.72
N GLN A 294 9.24 26.20 7.43
CA GLN A 294 8.12 25.80 8.29
C GLN A 294 8.65 24.99 9.46
N VAL A 295 8.18 25.29 10.67
CA VAL A 295 8.53 24.61 11.90
C VAL A 295 7.25 24.05 12.50
N ARG A 296 7.22 22.73 12.70
CA ARG A 296 6.10 21.98 13.28
C ARG A 296 6.58 21.21 14.49
N ARG A 297 5.66 20.78 15.36
CA ARG A 297 5.99 19.80 16.40
C ARG A 297 5.95 18.39 15.81
N LEU A 298 6.85 17.49 16.23
CA LEU A 298 6.79 16.09 15.80
C LEU A 298 5.60 15.38 16.47
N SER A 299 5.29 15.76 17.71
CA SER A 299 4.13 15.31 18.50
C SER A 299 2.79 15.84 17.99
N ASP A 300 2.75 17.07 17.46
CA ASP A 300 1.56 17.73 16.93
C ASP A 300 1.89 18.50 15.62
N PRO A 301 1.85 17.82 14.47
CA PRO A 301 2.28 18.41 13.21
C PRO A 301 1.26 19.36 12.57
N ASP A 302 0.05 19.48 13.12
CA ASP A 302 -1.01 20.34 12.56
C ASP A 302 -0.76 21.83 12.87
N GLU A 303 -0.08 22.15 13.97
CA GLU A 303 0.35 23.51 14.28
C GLU A 303 1.60 23.90 13.49
N VAL A 304 1.51 24.98 12.71
CA VAL A 304 2.61 25.46 11.86
C VAL A 304 3.09 26.82 12.34
N LYS A 305 4.39 26.93 12.55
CA LYS A 305 5.09 28.20 12.70
C LYS A 305 6.03 28.43 11.53
N TYR A 306 6.37 29.69 11.26
CA TYR A 306 7.24 30.07 10.14
C TYR A 306 8.49 30.76 10.66
N LEU A 307 9.66 30.33 10.18
CA LEU A 307 10.95 30.94 10.41
C LEU A 307 11.37 31.72 9.15
N PRO A 308 11.21 33.05 9.11
CA PRO A 308 11.44 33.83 7.91
C PRO A 308 12.92 33.92 7.54
N PHE A 309 13.22 33.92 6.24
CA PHE A 309 14.57 34.20 5.75
C PHE A 309 15.01 35.63 6.11
N GLY A 310 16.32 35.80 6.25
CA GLY A 310 16.97 37.09 6.47
C GLY A 310 16.62 38.07 5.36
N ARG A 311 16.65 39.37 5.65
CA ARG A 311 16.31 40.41 4.67
C ARG A 311 17.19 40.31 3.41
N GLN A 312 18.47 39.99 3.56
CA GLN A 312 19.39 39.89 2.43
C GLN A 312 19.08 38.66 1.57
N VAL A 313 18.85 37.50 2.19
CA VAL A 313 18.44 36.28 1.48
C VAL A 313 17.14 36.52 0.72
N ARG A 314 16.15 37.15 1.35
CA ARG A 314 14.92 37.58 0.66
C ARG A 314 15.19 38.55 -0.47
N GLU A 315 16.05 39.56 -0.27
CA GLU A 315 16.44 40.50 -1.34
C GLU A 315 17.20 39.80 -2.49
N ALA A 316 18.01 38.78 -2.22
CA ALA A 316 18.75 38.04 -3.24
C ALA A 316 17.83 37.10 -4.03
N LEU A 317 16.99 36.33 -3.34
CA LEU A 317 15.90 35.56 -3.93
C LEU A 317 14.98 36.49 -4.76
N SER A 318 14.79 37.73 -4.30
CA SER A 318 14.00 38.73 -5.03
C SER A 318 14.63 39.21 -6.34
N ARG A 319 15.96 39.17 -6.45
CA ARG A 319 16.76 39.63 -7.61
C ARG A 319 17.01 38.53 -8.63
N GLU A 320 17.26 37.30 -8.20
CA GLU A 320 17.67 36.20 -9.08
C GLU A 320 16.50 35.41 -9.69
N LYS A 321 15.27 35.63 -9.20
CA LYS A 321 14.01 35.08 -9.75
C LYS A 321 13.90 33.54 -9.78
N VAL A 322 14.92 32.81 -9.33
CA VAL A 322 14.91 31.38 -9.03
C VAL A 322 15.44 31.24 -7.60
N GLY A 323 14.78 30.39 -6.81
CA GLY A 323 15.17 30.07 -5.44
C GLY A 323 15.00 28.57 -5.21
N PHE A 324 15.95 27.75 -5.65
CA PHE A 324 15.98 26.32 -5.38
C PHE A 324 16.66 26.06 -4.03
N VAL A 325 16.04 25.23 -3.18
CA VAL A 325 16.63 24.74 -1.92
C VAL A 325 17.46 23.51 -2.21
N ASP A 326 18.75 23.59 -1.93
CA ASP A 326 19.68 22.50 -2.19
C ASP A 326 19.76 21.51 -1.03
N ASP A 327 19.73 22.03 0.20
CA ASP A 327 19.92 21.26 1.44
C ASP A 327 19.34 22.01 2.64
N LEU A 328 18.78 21.27 3.59
CA LEU A 328 18.30 21.76 4.89
C LEU A 328 18.84 20.80 5.93
N ARG A 329 19.64 21.29 6.89
CA ARG A 329 20.30 20.45 7.89
C ARG A 329 20.33 21.07 9.27
N LEU A 330 20.38 20.20 10.27
CA LEU A 330 20.67 20.56 11.65
C LEU A 330 22.12 20.22 11.98
N SER A 331 22.76 21.01 12.85
CA SER A 331 24.05 20.63 13.42
C SER A 331 23.91 19.38 14.31
N PRO A 332 24.97 18.57 14.49
CA PRO A 332 24.90 17.34 15.27
C PRO A 332 24.44 17.53 16.73
N ASP A 333 24.61 18.73 17.28
CA ASP A 333 24.17 19.11 18.63
C ASP A 333 22.82 19.86 18.67
N GLY A 334 22.14 20.00 17.54
CA GLY A 334 20.85 20.68 17.44
C GLY A 334 20.90 22.22 17.56
N ARG A 335 22.08 22.82 17.76
CA ARG A 335 22.20 24.26 18.07
C ARG A 335 22.11 25.16 16.85
N TYR A 336 22.24 24.63 15.63
CA TYR A 336 22.22 25.42 14.40
C TYR A 336 21.38 24.76 13.31
N LEU A 337 20.46 25.53 12.73
CA LEU A 337 19.73 25.17 11.52
C LEU A 337 20.39 25.81 10.31
N ILE A 338 20.64 25.05 9.25
CA ILE A 338 21.39 25.46 8.06
C ILE A 338 20.50 25.24 6.84
N VAL A 339 20.29 26.29 6.04
CA VAL A 339 19.63 26.21 4.75
C VAL A 339 20.59 26.65 3.66
N ARG A 340 20.68 25.85 2.61
CA ARG A 340 21.46 26.13 1.40
C ARG A 340 20.54 26.31 0.20
N LEU A 341 20.81 27.36 -0.58
CA LEU A 341 20.00 27.80 -1.71
C LEU A 341 20.88 28.05 -2.94
N GLU A 342 20.30 27.91 -4.13
CA GLU A 342 20.91 28.27 -5.43
C GLU A 342 22.26 27.57 -5.71
N TYR A 343 22.30 26.24 -5.61
CA TYR A 343 23.52 25.43 -5.74
C TYR A 343 24.65 25.87 -4.80
N GLY A 344 24.27 26.31 -3.60
CA GLY A 344 25.17 26.81 -2.57
C GLY A 344 25.56 28.27 -2.68
N ARG A 345 25.09 29.04 -3.67
CA ARG A 345 25.45 30.46 -3.79
C ARG A 345 24.99 31.28 -2.59
N LEU A 346 23.88 30.85 -1.98
CA LEU A 346 23.26 31.47 -0.83
C LEU A 346 23.18 30.45 0.30
N SER A 347 23.50 30.87 1.52
CA SER A 347 23.24 30.05 2.70
C SER A 347 22.86 30.91 3.89
N GLN A 348 21.96 30.39 4.71
CA GLN A 348 21.54 31.00 5.96
C GLN A 348 21.63 29.99 7.10
N ILE A 349 22.22 30.42 8.20
CA ILE A 349 22.38 29.62 9.42
C ILE A 349 21.67 30.35 10.56
N TRP A 350 20.76 29.68 11.26
CA TRP A 350 20.12 30.20 12.47
C TRP A 350 20.65 29.47 13.70
N LYS A 351 20.93 30.22 14.77
CA LYS A 351 21.12 29.64 16.10
C LYS A 351 19.77 29.25 16.70
N VAL A 352 19.67 28.00 17.13
CA VAL A 352 18.54 27.38 17.84
C VAL A 352 18.86 27.44 19.34
N ASP A 353 18.47 28.54 19.98
CA ASP A 353 18.66 28.80 21.42
C ASP A 353 17.31 29.17 22.08
N ASP A 354 17.34 29.54 23.36
CA ASP A 354 16.13 29.95 24.11
C ASP A 354 15.36 31.12 23.47
N GLN A 355 15.99 31.89 22.58
CA GLN A 355 15.35 32.98 21.85
C GLN A 355 14.78 32.54 20.50
N PHE A 356 15.02 31.30 20.06
CA PHE A 356 14.57 30.78 18.76
C PHE A 356 13.06 30.85 18.60
N GLU A 357 12.28 30.53 19.64
CA GLU A 357 10.81 30.64 19.62
C GLU A 357 10.32 32.07 19.31
N LYS A 358 11.08 33.10 19.70
CA LYS A 358 10.73 34.51 19.40
C LYS A 358 10.98 34.88 17.94
N LYS A 359 11.74 34.07 17.19
CA LYS A 359 12.01 34.25 15.76
C LYS A 359 10.90 33.64 14.89
N LEU A 360 10.03 32.82 15.47
CA LEU A 360 8.94 32.13 14.78
C LEU A 360 7.68 32.99 14.71
N THR A 361 6.95 32.93 13.59
CA THR A 361 5.68 33.64 13.38
C THR A 361 4.52 32.67 13.18
N ALA A 362 3.33 33.01 13.71
CA ALA A 362 2.15 32.16 13.70
C ALA A 362 1.29 32.22 12.42
N SER A 363 1.51 33.19 11.52
CA SER A 363 0.74 33.31 10.27
C SER A 363 1.59 33.67 9.05
N ASP A 364 1.15 33.17 7.89
CA ASP A 364 1.75 33.38 6.55
C ASP A 364 1.42 34.76 5.95
N SER A 365 0.57 35.55 6.61
CA SER A 365 -0.03 36.80 6.08
C SER A 365 0.96 37.94 5.76
N GLY A 366 2.26 37.74 6.01
CA GLY A 366 3.34 38.68 5.70
C GLY A 366 4.44 38.13 4.78
N LEU A 367 4.26 36.95 4.17
CA LEU A 367 5.24 36.31 3.28
C LEU A 367 4.85 36.54 1.80
N GLU A 368 5.80 36.94 0.95
CA GLU A 368 5.56 37.19 -0.49
C GLU A 368 5.65 35.89 -1.30
N ARG A 369 4.56 35.46 -1.96
CA ARG A 369 4.57 34.30 -2.89
C ARG A 369 4.97 34.73 -4.30
N ARG A 370 5.85 33.99 -4.99
CA ARG A 370 6.33 34.34 -6.35
C ARG A 370 6.46 33.16 -7.33
N TYR A 371 6.03 33.42 -8.57
CA TYR A 371 6.15 32.60 -9.80
C TYR A 371 7.19 33.19 -10.78
N VAL A 372 8.06 32.39 -11.42
CA VAL A 372 8.87 32.83 -12.60
C VAL A 372 9.35 31.69 -13.54
N PRO A 373 9.34 31.89 -14.89
CA PRO A 373 10.20 31.20 -15.87
C PRO A 373 11.34 32.05 -16.53
N ASP A 374 12.52 31.40 -16.77
CA ASP A 374 13.73 31.61 -17.64
C ASP A 374 14.39 33.03 -17.82
N LYS A 375 15.72 33.28 -17.92
CA LYS A 375 17.03 32.56 -18.03
C LYS A 375 18.20 33.59 -17.77
N PRO A 376 19.43 33.20 -17.36
CA PRO A 376 20.53 34.15 -17.06
C PRO A 376 21.45 34.50 -18.27
N LYS A 377 22.12 35.67 -18.19
CA LYS A 377 22.96 36.31 -19.23
C LYS A 377 24.45 35.91 -19.15
N VAL A 378 25.16 36.04 -20.29
CA VAL A 378 26.52 35.51 -20.58
C VAL A 378 27.53 36.63 -20.89
N GLU A 379 28.79 36.48 -20.44
CA GLU A 379 29.94 37.37 -20.71
C GLU A 379 30.81 37.01 -21.95
N LYS A 380 31.66 37.97 -22.36
CA LYS A 380 32.40 38.07 -23.64
C LYS A 380 33.54 37.05 -23.83
N LYS A 381 33.64 36.51 -25.06
CA LYS A 381 34.50 35.38 -25.46
C LYS A 381 35.47 35.73 -26.59
N THR A 382 36.56 34.97 -26.72
CA THR A 382 37.61 35.17 -27.75
C THR A 382 37.16 34.76 -29.15
N ARG A 383 37.86 35.17 -30.23
CA ARG A 383 37.46 34.89 -31.64
C ARG A 383 37.39 33.39 -31.99
N GLU A 384 38.22 32.56 -31.35
CA GLU A 384 38.22 31.11 -31.54
C GLU A 384 37.12 30.42 -30.71
N GLU A 385 36.86 30.92 -29.50
CA GLU A 385 35.71 30.53 -28.69
C GLU A 385 34.40 30.96 -29.35
N LEU A 386 34.32 32.17 -29.90
CA LEU A 386 33.17 32.67 -30.66
C LEU A 386 32.87 31.78 -31.86
N PHE A 387 33.87 31.25 -32.56
CA PHE A 387 33.64 30.31 -33.67
C PHE A 387 33.21 28.92 -33.17
N LEU A 388 33.75 28.43 -32.05
CA LEU A 388 33.30 27.18 -31.43
C LEU A 388 31.89 27.31 -30.83
N GLU A 389 31.49 28.50 -30.42
CA GLU A 389 30.14 28.81 -29.99
C GLU A 389 29.18 29.04 -31.13
N GLU A 390 29.65 29.59 -32.23
CA GLU A 390 28.89 29.62 -33.46
C GLU A 390 28.58 28.18 -33.91
N ILE A 391 29.55 27.27 -33.79
CA ILE A 391 29.37 25.83 -34.02
C ILE A 391 28.37 25.21 -33.03
N LYS A 392 28.48 25.49 -31.73
CA LYS A 392 27.57 24.92 -30.71
C LYS A 392 26.18 25.56 -30.69
N GLY A 393 26.09 26.82 -31.13
CA GLY A 393 24.91 27.67 -31.09
C GLY A 393 24.11 27.67 -32.38
N ILE A 394 24.63 27.04 -33.45
CA ILE A 394 23.98 26.99 -34.76
C ILE A 394 22.54 26.44 -34.66
N THR A 395 22.31 25.40 -33.85
CA THR A 395 20.96 24.84 -33.65
C THR A 395 20.00 25.84 -33.02
N TYR A 396 20.46 26.66 -32.07
CA TYR A 396 19.63 27.71 -31.46
C TYR A 396 19.34 28.84 -32.45
N LYS A 397 20.36 29.29 -33.19
CA LYS A 397 20.23 30.34 -34.22
C LYS A 397 19.25 29.92 -35.32
N VAL A 398 19.36 28.68 -35.77
CA VAL A 398 18.46 28.06 -36.76
C VAL A 398 17.03 27.95 -36.24
N ASN A 399 16.85 27.56 -34.98
CA ASN A 399 15.53 27.52 -34.35
C ASN A 399 14.87 28.89 -34.23
N ASP A 400 15.64 29.93 -33.91
CA ASP A 400 15.15 31.31 -33.83
C ASP A 400 14.73 31.83 -35.21
N LEU A 401 15.56 31.64 -36.22
CA LEU A 401 15.23 32.00 -37.61
C LEU A 401 14.01 31.23 -38.14
N LYS A 402 13.85 29.96 -37.77
CA LYS A 402 12.66 29.17 -38.10
C LYS A 402 11.40 29.72 -37.44
N LYS A 403 11.46 30.14 -36.16
CA LYS A 403 10.33 30.78 -35.46
C LYS A 403 9.91 32.09 -36.15
N GLN A 404 10.86 32.78 -36.77
CA GLN A 404 10.62 34.01 -37.55
C GLN A 404 10.18 33.72 -39.00
N GLY A 405 9.98 32.45 -39.39
CA GLY A 405 9.59 32.04 -40.75
C GLY A 405 10.72 32.07 -41.78
N ALA A 406 11.96 32.34 -41.38
CA ALA A 406 13.12 32.55 -42.27
C ALA A 406 13.90 31.26 -42.55
N VAL A 407 13.22 30.20 -43.01
CA VAL A 407 13.81 28.85 -43.21
C VAL A 407 15.00 28.86 -44.18
N LYS A 408 14.89 29.51 -45.34
CA LYS A 408 16.00 29.60 -46.33
C LYS A 408 17.23 30.33 -45.80
N GLN A 409 17.03 31.33 -44.94
CA GLN A 409 18.14 32.05 -44.31
C GLN A 409 18.83 31.17 -43.28
N ALA A 410 18.08 30.35 -42.53
CA ALA A 410 18.65 29.38 -41.62
C ALA A 410 19.49 28.30 -42.34
N GLU A 411 19.05 27.82 -43.51
CA GLU A 411 19.83 26.91 -44.35
C GLU A 411 21.14 27.55 -44.83
N GLN A 412 21.09 28.80 -45.28
CA GLN A 412 22.27 29.56 -45.71
C GLN A 412 23.29 29.74 -44.58
N GLU A 413 22.83 29.95 -43.35
CA GLU A 413 23.69 30.04 -42.16
C GLU A 413 24.42 28.72 -41.87
N ILE A 414 23.73 27.57 -42.02
CA ILE A 414 24.36 26.26 -41.85
C ILE A 414 25.42 26.02 -42.95
N GLU A 415 25.12 26.33 -44.21
CA GLU A 415 26.05 26.18 -45.33
C GLU A 415 27.25 27.12 -45.27
N ALA A 416 27.04 28.37 -44.84
CA ALA A 416 28.10 29.34 -44.60
C ALA A 416 29.08 28.82 -43.54
N LEU A 417 28.54 28.23 -42.47
CA LEU A 417 29.34 27.67 -41.38
C LEU A 417 30.13 26.42 -41.83
N LEU A 418 29.50 25.51 -42.59
CA LEU A 418 30.17 24.35 -43.20
C LEU A 418 31.31 24.77 -44.14
N THR A 419 31.11 25.83 -44.93
CA THR A 419 32.12 26.37 -45.85
C THR A 419 33.28 27.03 -45.11
N ALA A 420 32.98 27.85 -44.09
CA ALA A 420 33.98 28.47 -43.23
C ALA A 420 34.83 27.43 -42.50
N GLY A 421 34.19 26.36 -42.01
CA GLY A 421 34.84 25.24 -41.36
C GLY A 421 35.81 24.46 -42.25
N ARG A 422 35.43 24.17 -43.50
CA ARG A 422 36.31 23.49 -44.47
C ARG A 422 37.65 24.21 -44.65
N ARG A 423 37.64 25.55 -44.64
CA ARG A 423 38.86 26.37 -44.75
C ARG A 423 39.62 26.49 -43.43
N ARG A 424 38.92 26.73 -42.32
CA ARG A 424 39.53 27.06 -41.02
C ARG A 424 39.96 25.84 -40.19
N LEU A 425 39.31 24.70 -40.37
CA LEU A 425 39.52 23.49 -39.55
C LEU A 425 40.22 22.36 -40.31
N GLN A 426 40.82 22.65 -41.48
CA GLN A 426 41.50 21.66 -42.33
C GLN A 426 42.62 20.90 -41.61
N ARG A 427 43.33 21.56 -40.68
CA ARG A 427 44.38 20.95 -39.82
C ARG A 427 43.87 20.47 -38.46
N ALA A 428 42.57 20.56 -38.20
CA ALA A 428 41.93 20.22 -36.93
C ALA A 428 40.76 19.24 -37.12
N PRO A 429 41.04 17.97 -37.51
CA PRO A 429 40.01 17.01 -37.94
C PRO A 429 38.93 16.75 -36.88
N LYS A 430 39.27 16.75 -35.58
CA LYS A 430 38.28 16.59 -34.48
C LYS A 430 37.27 17.74 -34.40
N ARG A 431 37.72 18.98 -34.67
CA ARG A 431 36.86 20.16 -34.63
C ARG A 431 36.02 20.25 -35.90
N HIS A 432 36.59 19.85 -37.04
CA HIS A 432 35.87 19.77 -38.31
C HIS A 432 34.74 18.73 -38.24
N GLN A 433 35.01 17.56 -37.65
CA GLN A 433 34.00 16.54 -37.38
C GLN A 433 32.87 17.06 -36.48
N LEU A 434 33.21 17.75 -35.38
CA LEU A 434 32.22 18.35 -34.46
C LEU A 434 31.31 19.36 -35.18
N LEU A 435 31.89 20.23 -36.00
CA LEU A 435 31.14 21.18 -36.82
C LEU A 435 30.11 20.46 -37.70
N ILE A 436 30.55 19.45 -38.46
CA ILE A 436 29.67 18.72 -39.38
C ILE A 436 28.52 18.06 -38.62
N GLY A 437 28.81 17.44 -37.46
CA GLY A 437 27.79 16.85 -36.60
C GLY A 437 26.78 17.87 -36.04
N GLN A 438 27.24 19.07 -35.63
CA GLN A 438 26.35 20.14 -35.14
C GLN A 438 25.49 20.75 -36.25
N CYS A 439 26.02 20.88 -37.46
CA CYS A 439 25.24 21.27 -38.64
C CYS A 439 24.18 20.22 -38.97
N GLY A 440 24.50 18.92 -38.88
CA GLY A 440 23.53 17.84 -38.99
C GLY A 440 22.41 17.94 -37.94
N GLN A 441 22.76 18.21 -36.68
CA GLN A 441 21.80 18.47 -35.60
C GLN A 441 20.89 19.68 -35.89
N ALA A 442 21.44 20.76 -36.43
CA ALA A 442 20.67 21.95 -36.80
C ALA A 442 19.67 21.68 -37.93
N TYR A 443 20.05 20.90 -38.95
CA TYR A 443 19.10 20.47 -39.99
C TYR A 443 18.00 19.57 -39.42
N ARG A 444 18.36 18.53 -38.66
CA ARG A 444 17.41 17.55 -38.13
C ARG A 444 16.48 18.13 -37.07
N ASN A 445 17.02 18.64 -35.97
CA ASN A 445 16.22 19.12 -34.83
C ASN A 445 15.74 20.56 -35.02
N GLY A 446 16.58 21.40 -35.63
CA GLY A 446 16.24 22.80 -35.88
C GLY A 446 15.22 22.95 -37.00
N LEU A 447 15.62 22.57 -38.22
CA LEU A 447 14.78 22.75 -39.40
C LEU A 447 13.74 21.64 -39.60
N ARG A 448 13.89 20.46 -38.96
CA ARG A 448 13.10 19.25 -39.26
C ARG A 448 13.29 18.79 -40.71
N GLN A 449 14.54 18.83 -41.18
CA GLN A 449 14.97 18.38 -42.51
C GLN A 449 15.96 17.21 -42.36
N PRO A 450 15.48 16.00 -42.04
CA PRO A 450 16.34 14.83 -41.87
C PRO A 450 17.11 14.45 -43.15
N GLU A 451 16.57 14.73 -44.33
CA GLU A 451 17.19 14.49 -45.63
C GLU A 451 18.51 15.26 -45.83
N ASN A 452 18.58 16.47 -45.28
CA ASN A 452 19.79 17.32 -45.33
C ASN A 452 20.77 16.97 -44.20
N ALA A 453 20.27 16.44 -43.08
CA ALA A 453 21.09 16.08 -41.93
C ALA A 453 21.87 14.76 -42.15
N LEU A 454 21.24 13.76 -42.78
CA LEU A 454 21.78 12.41 -42.91
C LEU A 454 23.17 12.36 -43.58
N PRO A 455 23.42 13.03 -44.73
CA PRO A 455 24.74 13.01 -45.38
C PRO A 455 25.84 13.63 -44.50
N LEU A 456 25.47 14.60 -43.65
CA LEU A 456 26.42 15.25 -42.73
C LEU A 456 26.81 14.30 -41.60
N PHE A 457 25.84 13.59 -41.01
CA PHE A 457 26.14 12.59 -39.97
C PHE A 457 27.00 11.43 -40.51
N ILE A 458 26.67 10.90 -41.70
CA ILE A 458 27.47 9.84 -42.37
C ILE A 458 28.91 10.32 -42.57
N LYS A 459 29.09 11.50 -43.15
CA LYS A 459 30.41 12.08 -43.39
C LYS A 459 31.20 12.29 -42.09
N ALA A 460 30.55 12.75 -41.02
CA ALA A 460 31.19 12.92 -39.73
C ALA A 460 31.60 11.57 -39.10
N ALA A 461 30.80 10.51 -39.30
CA ALA A 461 31.12 9.15 -38.86
C ALA A 461 32.30 8.56 -39.66
N GLU A 462 32.28 8.64 -40.99
CA GLU A 462 33.39 8.22 -41.87
C GLU A 462 34.70 8.92 -41.52
N MET A 463 34.64 10.22 -41.19
CA MET A 463 35.81 10.96 -40.71
C MET A 463 36.36 10.40 -39.38
N ALA A 464 35.53 9.84 -38.50
CA ALA A 464 36.00 9.13 -37.32
C ALA A 464 36.67 7.80 -37.70
N GLU A 465 36.01 7.03 -38.57
CA GLU A 465 36.43 5.68 -38.99
C GLU A 465 37.76 5.69 -39.75
N ALA A 466 37.94 6.63 -40.69
CA ALA A 466 39.21 6.82 -41.40
C ALA A 466 40.37 7.20 -40.46
N GLY A 467 40.06 7.72 -39.27
CA GLY A 467 41.02 7.99 -38.21
C GLY A 467 41.25 6.84 -37.25
N ASN A 468 40.58 5.69 -37.44
CA ASN A 468 40.47 4.59 -36.48
C ASN A 468 39.99 5.07 -35.09
N ARG A 469 39.09 6.06 -35.07
CA ARG A 469 38.60 6.72 -33.83
C ARG A 469 37.17 6.25 -33.50
N PHE A 470 37.09 5.09 -32.86
CA PHE A 470 35.85 4.54 -32.30
C PHE A 470 35.68 4.99 -30.83
N ASP A 471 35.53 6.31 -30.64
CA ASP A 471 35.25 6.94 -29.34
C ASP A 471 33.75 7.25 -29.17
N SER A 472 33.34 7.76 -28.01
CA SER A 472 31.92 8.06 -27.71
C SER A 472 31.27 9.04 -28.69
N ARG A 473 32.06 9.81 -29.44
CA ARG A 473 31.52 10.69 -30.49
C ARG A 473 31.17 9.93 -31.76
N TRP A 474 31.93 8.90 -32.11
CA TRP A 474 31.56 8.02 -33.23
C TRP A 474 30.26 7.29 -32.91
N GLU A 475 30.13 6.73 -31.70
CA GLU A 475 28.89 6.08 -31.24
C GLU A 475 27.70 7.03 -31.35
N TYR A 476 27.82 8.24 -30.78
CA TYR A 476 26.80 9.29 -30.88
C TYR A 476 26.42 9.61 -32.33
N LEU A 477 27.39 9.71 -33.25
CA LEU A 477 27.14 10.00 -34.66
C LEU A 477 26.39 8.86 -35.35
N VAL A 478 26.75 7.60 -35.09
CA VAL A 478 26.06 6.45 -35.66
C VAL A 478 24.65 6.30 -35.08
N GLU A 479 24.45 6.63 -33.81
CA GLU A 479 23.11 6.77 -33.22
C GLU A 479 22.31 7.87 -33.94
N GLN A 480 22.89 9.05 -34.17
CA GLN A 480 22.21 10.10 -34.92
C GLN A 480 21.84 9.66 -36.34
N ILE A 481 22.70 8.90 -37.02
CA ILE A 481 22.40 8.30 -38.33
C ILE A 481 21.18 7.39 -38.23
N SER A 482 21.15 6.49 -37.25
CA SER A 482 20.01 5.59 -37.03
C SER A 482 18.70 6.34 -36.82
N TRP A 483 18.69 7.31 -35.90
CA TRP A 483 17.52 8.13 -35.65
C TRP A 483 17.05 8.90 -36.90
N THR A 484 17.98 9.41 -37.71
CA THR A 484 17.65 10.15 -38.93
C THR A 484 17.02 9.22 -39.99
N TYR A 485 17.52 7.99 -40.13
CA TYR A 485 16.89 6.98 -40.98
C TYR A 485 15.47 6.63 -40.52
N SER A 486 15.24 6.48 -39.21
CA SER A 486 13.88 6.25 -38.67
C SER A 486 12.92 7.40 -38.99
N GLU A 487 13.37 8.66 -38.91
CA GLU A 487 12.57 9.84 -39.27
C GLU A 487 12.23 9.89 -40.77
N LEU A 488 13.12 9.38 -41.62
CA LEU A 488 12.90 9.21 -43.05
C LEU A 488 12.04 7.99 -43.41
N GLY A 489 11.65 7.19 -42.41
CA GLY A 489 10.83 5.99 -42.59
C GLY A 489 11.62 4.72 -42.94
N ASP A 490 12.95 4.78 -43.03
CA ASP A 490 13.81 3.62 -43.34
C ASP A 490 14.28 2.91 -42.06
N GLN A 491 13.44 2.04 -41.51
CA GLN A 491 13.75 1.32 -40.27
C GLN A 491 14.89 0.29 -40.46
N ALA A 492 15.06 -0.25 -41.67
CA ALA A 492 16.12 -1.23 -41.97
C ALA A 492 17.51 -0.58 -41.94
N ALA A 493 17.66 0.59 -42.57
CA ALA A 493 18.90 1.35 -42.49
C ALA A 493 19.16 1.87 -41.06
N ALA A 494 18.10 2.25 -40.34
CA ALA A 494 18.20 2.65 -38.93
C ALA A 494 18.74 1.51 -38.04
N ALA A 495 18.20 0.30 -38.19
CA ALA A 495 18.65 -0.88 -37.47
C ALA A 495 20.09 -1.24 -37.81
N ASN A 496 20.45 -1.25 -39.10
CA ASN A 496 21.81 -1.54 -39.55
C ASN A 496 22.85 -0.57 -38.99
N ALA A 497 22.51 0.72 -38.89
CA ALA A 497 23.37 1.71 -38.25
C ALA A 497 23.64 1.37 -36.77
N LEU A 498 22.61 1.09 -35.98
CA LEU A 498 22.80 0.71 -34.57
C LEU A 498 23.51 -0.63 -34.39
N ARG A 499 23.24 -1.60 -35.26
CA ARG A 499 23.91 -2.91 -35.23
C ARG A 499 25.42 -2.79 -35.37
N ARG A 500 25.90 -1.88 -36.23
CA ARG A 500 27.34 -1.55 -36.34
C ARG A 500 27.95 -1.13 -35.01
N VAL A 501 27.23 -0.36 -34.18
CA VAL A 501 27.70 0.08 -32.85
C VAL A 501 27.77 -1.12 -31.91
N VAL A 502 26.71 -1.94 -31.88
CA VAL A 502 26.62 -3.12 -31.01
C VAL A 502 27.72 -4.12 -31.34
N ASP A 503 27.91 -4.48 -32.62
CA ASP A 503 28.89 -5.47 -33.05
C ASP A 503 30.32 -4.99 -32.84
N ARG A 504 30.58 -3.70 -33.11
CA ARG A 504 31.91 -3.12 -32.88
C ARG A 504 32.29 -3.12 -31.41
N ASN A 505 31.37 -2.71 -30.54
CA ASN A 505 31.63 -2.71 -29.10
C ASN A 505 31.82 -4.12 -28.56
N ARG A 506 31.08 -5.11 -29.04
CA ARG A 506 31.33 -6.53 -28.73
C ARG A 506 32.72 -6.98 -29.17
N ALA A 507 33.12 -6.68 -30.41
CA ALA A 507 34.43 -7.05 -30.95
C ALA A 507 35.60 -6.41 -30.19
N ASP A 508 35.42 -5.17 -29.72
CA ASP A 508 36.42 -4.43 -28.94
C ASP A 508 36.39 -4.80 -27.43
N GLY A 509 35.52 -5.73 -27.00
CA GLY A 509 35.31 -6.07 -25.59
C GLY A 509 34.75 -4.92 -24.74
N LYS A 510 34.18 -3.90 -25.39
CA LYS A 510 33.60 -2.72 -24.75
C LYS A 510 32.15 -2.97 -24.35
N PRO A 511 31.72 -2.42 -23.21
CA PRO A 511 30.35 -2.57 -22.76
C PRO A 511 29.37 -1.77 -23.64
N VAL A 512 28.50 -2.46 -24.39
CA VAL A 512 27.44 -1.86 -25.25
C VAL A 512 26.36 -1.14 -24.41
N ASP A 513 26.07 0.14 -24.68
CA ASP A 513 25.04 0.87 -23.95
C ASP A 513 23.66 0.14 -23.99
N VAL A 514 22.99 0.07 -22.83
CA VAL A 514 21.65 -0.53 -22.66
C VAL A 514 20.63 0.12 -23.61
N SER A 515 20.73 1.44 -23.80
CA SER A 515 19.85 2.19 -24.70
C SER A 515 19.95 1.69 -26.15
N ASN A 516 21.16 1.33 -26.60
CA ASN A 516 21.40 0.80 -27.93
C ASN A 516 20.80 -0.60 -28.12
N TYR A 517 20.85 -1.48 -27.12
CA TYR A 517 20.13 -2.76 -27.16
C TYR A 517 18.62 -2.58 -27.27
N THR A 518 18.04 -1.75 -26.40
CA THR A 518 16.59 -1.53 -26.39
C THR A 518 16.09 -0.91 -27.68
N ARG A 519 16.84 0.05 -28.24
CA ARG A 519 16.47 0.72 -29.47
C ARG A 519 16.63 -0.19 -30.68
N LEU A 520 17.72 -0.95 -30.76
CA LEU A 520 17.91 -1.92 -31.84
C LEU A 520 16.79 -2.96 -31.85
N ALA A 521 16.44 -3.49 -30.66
CA ALA A 521 15.31 -4.42 -30.52
C ALA A 521 14.00 -3.80 -31.03
N GLU A 522 13.69 -2.55 -30.67
CA GLU A 522 12.49 -1.84 -31.18
C GLU A 522 12.47 -1.67 -32.70
N LEU A 523 13.61 -1.38 -33.32
CA LEU A 523 13.69 -1.14 -34.77
C LEU A 523 13.55 -2.43 -35.59
N ILE A 524 14.03 -3.55 -35.05
CA ILE A 524 14.05 -4.81 -35.78
C ILE A 524 12.80 -5.63 -35.48
N PHE A 525 12.13 -5.41 -34.35
CA PHE A 525 11.02 -6.24 -33.92
C PHE A 525 9.91 -6.30 -34.98
N ASP A 526 9.75 -7.50 -35.54
CA ASP A 526 8.65 -7.86 -36.40
C ASP A 526 7.91 -9.02 -35.74
N ARG A 527 6.60 -8.88 -35.53
CA ARG A 527 5.78 -9.92 -34.91
C ARG A 527 5.46 -11.07 -35.88
N ASP A 528 5.53 -10.80 -37.19
CA ASP A 528 5.14 -11.73 -38.24
C ASP A 528 6.35 -12.61 -38.69
N ASP A 529 7.57 -12.24 -38.29
CA ASP A 529 8.82 -13.00 -38.49
C ASP A 529 9.36 -13.57 -37.16
N PRO A 530 9.22 -14.89 -36.91
CA PRO A 530 9.65 -15.51 -35.64
C PRO A 530 11.15 -15.44 -35.35
N GLU A 531 12.01 -15.44 -36.38
CA GLU A 531 13.46 -15.37 -36.18
C GLU A 531 13.86 -13.96 -35.75
N VAL A 532 13.31 -12.96 -36.42
CA VAL A 532 13.56 -11.54 -36.12
C VAL A 532 12.96 -11.15 -34.77
N ALA A 533 11.75 -11.62 -34.44
CA ALA A 533 11.16 -11.45 -33.12
C ALA A 533 12.06 -12.04 -32.01
N SER A 534 12.61 -13.24 -32.24
CA SER A 534 13.50 -13.91 -31.29
C SER A 534 14.78 -13.11 -31.08
N GLU A 535 15.37 -12.58 -32.16
CA GLU A 535 16.55 -11.74 -32.09
C GLU A 535 16.29 -10.48 -31.25
N ALA A 536 15.18 -9.79 -31.50
CA ALA A 536 14.79 -8.59 -30.75
C ALA A 536 14.62 -8.88 -29.25
N ILE A 537 13.93 -9.98 -28.92
CA ILE A 537 13.72 -10.41 -27.53
C ILE A 537 15.07 -10.72 -26.86
N GLN A 538 15.99 -11.41 -27.55
CA GLN A 538 17.33 -11.70 -27.01
C GLN A 538 18.15 -10.44 -26.74
N LEU A 539 18.06 -9.41 -27.60
CA LEU A 539 18.70 -8.12 -27.34
C LEU A 539 18.15 -7.47 -26.06
N LEU A 540 16.84 -7.53 -25.83
CA LEU A 540 16.23 -7.02 -24.60
C LEU A 540 16.64 -7.82 -23.36
N ILE A 541 16.80 -9.14 -23.46
CA ILE A 541 17.28 -9.98 -22.35
C ILE A 541 18.73 -9.65 -22.01
N GLN A 542 19.58 -9.38 -23.01
CA GLN A 542 20.95 -8.92 -22.78
C GLN A 542 20.97 -7.55 -22.09
N ALA A 543 20.11 -6.62 -22.54
CA ALA A 543 19.92 -5.33 -21.89
C ALA A 543 19.48 -5.50 -20.42
N TRP A 544 18.51 -6.38 -20.18
CA TRP A 544 18.00 -6.68 -18.84
C TRP A 544 19.08 -7.30 -17.96
N THR A 545 19.81 -8.29 -18.45
CA THR A 545 20.89 -8.98 -17.72
C THR A 545 21.98 -8.00 -17.30
N ARG A 546 22.30 -7.04 -18.16
CA ARG A 546 23.26 -5.99 -17.84
C ARG A 546 22.75 -5.07 -16.75
N VAL A 547 21.55 -4.49 -16.90
CA VAL A 547 20.98 -3.60 -15.88
C VAL A 547 20.79 -4.33 -14.56
N LYS A 548 20.39 -5.60 -14.58
CA LYS A 548 20.32 -6.46 -13.41
C LYS A 548 21.67 -6.58 -12.71
N THR A 549 22.76 -6.76 -13.46
CA THR A 549 24.11 -6.89 -12.91
C THR A 549 24.61 -5.57 -12.33
N GLU A 550 24.31 -4.45 -12.99
CA GLU A 550 24.76 -3.11 -12.58
C GLU A 550 23.93 -2.52 -11.43
N ALA A 551 22.60 -2.63 -11.47
CA ALA A 551 21.68 -1.94 -10.56
C ALA A 551 20.81 -2.88 -9.71
N GLY A 552 20.85 -4.18 -9.96
CA GLY A 552 20.04 -5.20 -9.27
C GLY A 552 18.76 -5.61 -10.01
N THR A 553 18.31 -6.85 -9.76
CA THR A 553 17.13 -7.47 -10.38
C THR A 553 15.84 -6.71 -10.14
N LEU A 554 15.71 -6.07 -8.97
CA LEU A 554 14.51 -5.33 -8.60
C LEU A 554 14.56 -3.86 -9.02
N SER A 555 15.62 -3.41 -9.70
CA SER A 555 15.75 -2.00 -10.10
C SER A 555 14.68 -1.54 -11.06
N SER A 556 14.27 -0.28 -10.95
CA SER A 556 13.34 0.37 -11.88
C SER A 556 13.79 0.25 -13.35
N GLY A 557 15.10 0.29 -13.61
CA GLY A 557 15.69 0.04 -14.93
C GLY A 557 15.47 -1.40 -15.41
N ALA A 558 15.75 -2.40 -14.57
CA ALA A 558 15.50 -3.81 -14.91
C ALA A 558 14.01 -4.06 -15.13
N ARG A 559 13.13 -3.48 -14.30
CA ARG A 559 11.67 -3.57 -14.45
C ARG A 559 11.17 -2.96 -15.76
N ARG A 560 11.72 -1.81 -16.17
CA ARG A 560 11.40 -1.14 -17.45
C ARG A 560 11.83 -1.96 -18.66
N ILE A 561 12.96 -2.65 -18.59
CA ILE A 561 13.37 -3.53 -19.70
C ILE A 561 12.50 -4.80 -19.71
N TYR A 562 12.23 -5.38 -18.54
CA TYR A 562 11.29 -6.50 -18.43
C TYR A 562 9.90 -6.16 -18.99
N ASP A 563 9.39 -4.94 -18.78
CA ASP A 563 8.18 -4.43 -19.45
C ASP A 563 8.23 -4.59 -20.97
N GLN A 564 9.35 -4.19 -21.58
CA GLN A 564 9.56 -4.29 -23.01
C GLN A 564 9.68 -5.76 -23.46
N VAL A 565 10.42 -6.59 -22.71
CA VAL A 565 10.53 -8.03 -22.97
C VAL A 565 9.15 -8.68 -22.95
N ALA A 566 8.36 -8.47 -21.89
CA ALA A 566 7.03 -9.04 -21.74
C ALA A 566 6.08 -8.58 -22.87
N LYS A 567 6.18 -7.32 -23.32
CA LYS A 567 5.42 -6.81 -24.46
C LYS A 567 5.77 -7.54 -25.76
N PHE A 568 7.06 -7.71 -26.05
CA PHE A 568 7.50 -8.37 -27.29
C PHE A 568 7.18 -9.87 -27.25
N VAL A 569 7.42 -10.53 -26.11
CA VAL A 569 7.01 -11.91 -25.87
C VAL A 569 5.52 -12.10 -26.11
N LYS A 570 4.67 -11.18 -25.60
CA LYS A 570 3.22 -11.24 -25.82
C LYS A 570 2.84 -11.07 -27.29
N GLN A 571 3.51 -10.18 -28.00
CA GLN A 571 3.25 -9.92 -29.42
C GLN A 571 3.72 -11.06 -30.33
N ALA A 572 4.79 -11.75 -29.96
CA ALA A 572 5.35 -12.88 -30.69
C ALA A 572 4.85 -14.25 -30.20
N ASP A 573 4.04 -14.28 -29.13
CA ASP A 573 3.55 -15.49 -28.46
C ASP A 573 4.66 -16.45 -27.95
N ARG A 574 5.77 -15.90 -27.42
CA ARG A 574 6.99 -16.63 -26.98
C ARG A 574 7.19 -16.65 -25.46
N TRP A 575 6.21 -17.18 -24.75
CA TRP A 575 6.10 -17.06 -23.29
C TRP A 575 7.22 -17.74 -22.50
N GLU A 576 7.78 -18.83 -23.02
CA GLU A 576 8.82 -19.64 -22.37
C GLU A 576 10.08 -18.83 -22.03
N VAL A 577 10.31 -17.73 -22.74
CA VAL A 577 11.46 -16.86 -22.56
C VAL A 577 11.40 -16.06 -21.25
N LEU A 578 10.21 -15.86 -20.67
CA LEU A 578 10.03 -15.10 -19.43
C LEU A 578 10.34 -15.91 -18.17
N GLU A 579 10.31 -17.24 -18.23
CA GLU A 579 10.50 -18.12 -17.06
C GLU A 579 11.79 -17.81 -16.28
N PRO A 580 13.00 -17.78 -16.88
CA PRO A 580 14.22 -17.53 -16.13
C PRO A 580 14.24 -16.15 -15.47
N ILE A 581 13.61 -15.15 -16.10
CA ILE A 581 13.51 -13.79 -15.55
C ILE A 581 12.60 -13.78 -14.32
N LEU A 582 11.43 -14.41 -14.41
CA LEU A 582 10.44 -14.42 -13.32
C LEU A 582 10.88 -15.29 -12.14
N VAL A 583 11.51 -16.44 -12.40
CA VAL A 583 12.12 -17.28 -11.35
C VAL A 583 13.18 -16.50 -10.59
N GLU A 584 14.03 -15.76 -11.30
CA GLU A 584 15.04 -14.94 -10.67
C GLU A 584 14.46 -13.75 -9.91
N GLN A 585 13.43 -13.10 -10.46
CA GLN A 585 12.71 -12.03 -9.75
C GLN A 585 12.09 -12.56 -8.45
N LEU A 586 11.41 -13.71 -8.49
CA LEU A 586 10.85 -14.32 -7.28
C LEU A 586 11.94 -14.63 -6.24
N ALA A 587 13.05 -15.27 -6.66
CA ALA A 587 14.18 -15.55 -5.78
C ALA A 587 14.83 -14.27 -5.21
N ALA A 588 14.87 -13.18 -5.99
CA ALA A 588 15.35 -11.90 -5.51
C ALA A 588 14.40 -11.27 -4.46
N HIS A 589 13.09 -11.33 -4.67
CA HIS A 589 12.11 -10.89 -3.68
C HIS A 589 12.21 -11.73 -2.41
N GLU A 590 12.27 -13.06 -2.50
CA GLU A 590 12.45 -13.94 -1.35
C GLU A 590 13.72 -13.63 -0.55
N ARG A 591 14.84 -13.40 -1.23
CA ARG A 591 16.13 -13.10 -0.59
C ARG A 591 16.12 -11.74 0.12
N HIS A 592 15.45 -10.73 -0.45
CA HIS A 592 15.51 -9.35 0.04
C HIS A 592 14.33 -8.96 0.93
N LEU A 593 13.17 -9.55 0.74
CA LEU A 593 11.92 -9.20 1.45
C LEU A 593 11.42 -10.35 2.34
N GLY A 594 11.87 -11.58 2.08
CA GLY A 594 11.37 -12.78 2.73
C GLY A 594 10.22 -13.44 1.97
N ALA A 595 9.96 -14.71 2.29
CA ALA A 595 8.92 -15.51 1.65
C ALA A 595 7.50 -14.95 1.89
N ASN A 596 7.28 -14.27 3.02
CA ASN A 596 5.96 -13.84 3.48
C ASN A 596 5.64 -12.36 3.18
N HIS A 597 6.40 -11.71 2.29
CA HIS A 597 6.21 -10.31 1.91
C HIS A 597 5.20 -10.17 0.76
N PRO A 598 4.34 -9.13 0.73
CA PRO A 598 3.36 -8.91 -0.35
C PRO A 598 3.96 -8.87 -1.75
N ASP A 599 5.10 -8.20 -1.94
CA ASP A 599 5.77 -8.16 -3.25
C ASP A 599 6.35 -9.53 -3.67
N THR A 600 6.76 -10.36 -2.70
CA THR A 600 7.16 -11.75 -2.97
C THR A 600 5.95 -12.57 -3.44
N ALA A 601 4.81 -12.39 -2.79
CA ALA A 601 3.56 -13.00 -3.26
C ALA A 601 3.22 -12.52 -4.67
N GLN A 602 3.41 -11.24 -4.96
CA GLN A 602 3.13 -10.66 -6.27
C GLN A 602 4.04 -11.23 -7.37
N ALA A 603 5.33 -11.45 -7.08
CA ALA A 603 6.24 -12.14 -7.99
C ALA A 603 5.81 -13.61 -8.22
N ALA A 604 5.33 -14.30 -7.18
CA ALA A 604 4.79 -15.65 -7.29
C ALA A 604 3.53 -15.70 -8.17
N LEU A 605 2.63 -14.71 -8.07
CA LEU A 605 1.46 -14.57 -8.94
C LEU A 605 1.86 -14.42 -10.42
N GLN A 606 2.87 -13.59 -10.72
CA GLN A 606 3.33 -13.44 -12.11
C GLN A 606 3.87 -14.76 -12.69
N LEU A 607 4.64 -15.50 -11.90
CA LEU A 607 5.16 -16.80 -12.31
C LEU A 607 4.03 -17.85 -12.42
N ALA A 608 3.04 -17.83 -11.54
CA ALA A 608 1.85 -18.68 -11.62
C ALA A 608 1.09 -18.46 -12.94
N GLN A 609 0.87 -17.19 -13.32
CA GLN A 609 0.22 -16.84 -14.59
C GLN A 609 1.03 -17.29 -15.81
N LEU A 610 2.37 -17.24 -15.73
CA LEU A 610 3.22 -17.77 -16.79
C LEU A 610 3.06 -19.30 -16.91
N TYR A 611 3.12 -20.02 -15.79
CA TYR A 611 2.96 -21.48 -15.78
C TYR A 611 1.58 -21.94 -16.23
N GLU A 612 0.53 -21.20 -15.90
CA GLU A 612 -0.80 -21.43 -16.47
C GLU A 612 -0.74 -21.39 -18.00
N ARG A 613 -0.11 -20.35 -18.56
CA ARG A 613 -0.01 -20.15 -20.01
C ARG A 613 0.89 -21.15 -20.72
N LEU A 614 1.91 -21.65 -20.04
CA LEU A 614 2.80 -22.72 -20.52
C LEU A 614 2.18 -24.12 -20.38
N GLY A 615 0.94 -24.25 -19.92
CA GLY A 615 0.27 -25.53 -19.76
C GLY A 615 0.80 -26.37 -18.59
N ARG A 616 1.31 -25.71 -17.53
CA ARG A 616 1.83 -26.33 -16.29
C ARG A 616 0.88 -26.03 -15.11
N PRO A 617 -0.33 -26.60 -15.10
CA PRO A 617 -1.39 -26.21 -14.16
C PRO A 617 -1.05 -26.49 -12.68
N SER A 618 -0.36 -27.60 -12.37
CA SER A 618 -0.03 -27.95 -11.00
C SER A 618 0.93 -26.93 -10.36
N GLU A 619 1.91 -26.46 -11.13
CA GLU A 619 2.85 -25.43 -10.67
C GLU A 619 2.20 -24.05 -10.57
N ALA A 620 1.31 -23.72 -11.51
CA ALA A 620 0.51 -22.50 -11.48
C ALA A 620 -0.36 -22.44 -10.21
N LEU A 621 -1.08 -23.52 -9.91
CA LEU A 621 -1.92 -23.63 -8.71
C LEU A 621 -1.09 -23.58 -7.42
N ALA A 622 0.06 -24.25 -7.37
CA ALA A 622 0.93 -24.23 -6.18
C ALA A 622 1.49 -22.82 -5.89
N LEU A 623 1.94 -22.10 -6.91
CA LEU A 623 2.41 -20.72 -6.75
C LEU A 623 1.26 -19.75 -6.43
N MET A 624 0.09 -19.97 -7.01
CA MET A 624 -1.11 -19.18 -6.68
C MET A 624 -1.54 -19.43 -5.23
N ASP A 625 -1.54 -20.68 -4.76
CA ASP A 625 -1.86 -21.00 -3.36
C ASP A 625 -0.88 -20.34 -2.39
N ARG A 626 0.42 -20.41 -2.70
CA ARG A 626 1.44 -19.70 -1.94
C ARG A 626 1.21 -18.18 -1.92
N ASN A 627 0.83 -17.60 -3.06
CA ASN A 627 0.47 -16.18 -3.13
C ASN A 627 -0.72 -15.86 -2.22
N GLN A 628 -1.82 -16.63 -2.29
CA GLN A 628 -3.01 -16.38 -1.49
C GLN A 628 -2.75 -16.52 0.01
N ARG A 629 -2.00 -17.54 0.43
CA ARG A 629 -1.57 -17.73 1.84
C ARG A 629 -0.74 -16.55 2.33
N THR A 630 0.27 -16.14 1.55
CA THR A 630 1.15 -15.02 1.93
C THR A 630 0.40 -13.71 2.08
N LEU A 631 -0.49 -13.39 1.12
CA LEU A 631 -1.32 -12.20 1.21
C LEU A 631 -2.31 -12.29 2.36
N ARG A 632 -2.86 -13.47 2.64
CA ARG A 632 -3.78 -13.66 3.75
C ARG A 632 -3.13 -13.43 5.11
N ASP A 633 -1.89 -13.89 5.29
CA ASP A 633 -1.10 -13.64 6.49
C ASP A 633 -0.80 -12.15 6.66
N HIS A 634 -0.51 -11.45 5.55
CA HIS A 634 -0.31 -10.00 5.58
C HIS A 634 -1.58 -9.26 5.98
N VAL A 635 -2.73 -9.64 5.41
CA VAL A 635 -4.06 -9.13 5.77
C VAL A 635 -4.34 -9.35 7.26
N ALA A 636 -4.11 -10.56 7.79
CA ALA A 636 -4.35 -10.89 9.20
C ALA A 636 -3.53 -10.01 10.17
N ARG A 637 -2.31 -9.62 9.80
CA ARG A 637 -1.46 -8.77 10.64
C ARG A 637 -1.89 -7.30 10.65
N LEU A 638 -2.44 -6.80 9.54
CA LEU A 638 -2.73 -5.37 9.37
C LEU A 638 -4.17 -4.99 9.70
N LEU A 639 -5.17 -5.80 9.32
CA LEU A 639 -6.58 -5.46 9.57
C LEU A 639 -6.88 -5.09 11.03
N PRO A 640 -6.30 -5.77 12.06
CA PRO A 640 -6.54 -5.40 13.46
C PRO A 640 -6.03 -4.02 13.86
N LEU A 641 -5.21 -3.35 13.05
CA LEU A 641 -4.70 -2.00 13.28
C LEU A 641 -5.54 -0.91 12.59
N LEU A 642 -6.48 -1.30 11.73
CA LEU A 642 -7.22 -0.39 10.87
C LEU A 642 -8.65 -0.16 11.39
N SER A 643 -9.22 1.01 11.08
CA SER A 643 -10.67 1.24 11.22
C SER A 643 -11.46 0.36 10.24
N GLU A 644 -12.76 0.16 10.45
CA GLU A 644 -13.58 -0.68 9.55
C GLU A 644 -13.59 -0.17 8.11
N GLN A 645 -13.64 1.16 7.93
CA GLN A 645 -13.53 1.77 6.60
C GLN A 645 -12.15 1.49 5.97
N GLU A 646 -11.07 1.70 6.73
CA GLU A 646 -9.71 1.43 6.26
C GLU A 646 -9.49 -0.05 5.94
N GLN A 647 -10.12 -0.97 6.68
CA GLN A 647 -10.08 -2.41 6.38
C GLN A 647 -10.72 -2.71 5.02
N GLY A 648 -11.91 -2.14 4.75
CA GLY A 648 -12.60 -2.32 3.48
C GLY A 648 -11.81 -1.75 2.29
N GLU A 649 -11.20 -0.56 2.48
CA GLU A 649 -10.31 0.06 1.49
C GLU A 649 -9.05 -0.80 1.28
N PHE A 650 -8.36 -1.18 2.35
CA PHE A 650 -7.16 -2.01 2.30
C PHE A 650 -7.40 -3.35 1.57
N LEU A 651 -8.47 -4.06 1.89
CA LEU A 651 -8.82 -5.31 1.21
C LEU A 651 -9.10 -5.09 -0.27
N LYS A 652 -9.83 -4.02 -0.61
CA LYS A 652 -10.15 -3.67 -2.00
C LYS A 652 -8.91 -3.33 -2.82
N GLU A 653 -7.92 -2.65 -2.22
CA GLU A 653 -6.73 -2.19 -2.93
C GLU A 653 -5.62 -3.25 -2.98
N HIS A 654 -5.41 -4.00 -1.90
CA HIS A 654 -4.22 -4.85 -1.74
C HIS A 654 -4.49 -6.37 -1.77
N PHE A 655 -5.73 -6.82 -1.53
CA PHE A 655 -6.05 -8.25 -1.45
C PHE A 655 -6.96 -8.73 -2.59
N ARG A 656 -8.11 -8.08 -2.80
CA ARG A 656 -9.13 -8.47 -3.78
C ARG A 656 -8.60 -8.64 -5.21
N PRO A 657 -7.73 -7.77 -5.75
CA PRO A 657 -7.24 -7.95 -7.13
C PRO A 657 -6.50 -9.29 -7.35
N SER A 658 -5.70 -9.73 -6.37
CA SER A 658 -5.01 -11.02 -6.42
C SER A 658 -5.98 -12.18 -6.31
N LEU A 659 -6.94 -12.09 -5.38
CA LEU A 659 -7.96 -13.12 -5.17
C LEU A 659 -8.83 -13.34 -6.42
N LEU A 660 -9.24 -12.25 -7.08
CA LEU A 660 -10.00 -12.32 -8.33
C LEU A 660 -9.19 -12.96 -9.46
N ALA A 661 -7.88 -12.67 -9.54
CA ALA A 661 -7.00 -13.33 -10.49
C ALA A 661 -6.86 -14.84 -10.20
N ALA A 662 -6.82 -15.22 -8.91
CA ALA A 662 -6.81 -16.61 -8.48
C ALA A 662 -8.09 -17.36 -8.88
N PHE A 663 -9.27 -16.78 -8.62
CA PHE A 663 -10.54 -17.39 -9.04
C PHE A 663 -10.66 -17.51 -10.57
N ALA A 664 -10.21 -16.49 -11.31
CA ALA A 664 -10.20 -16.56 -12.77
C ALA A 664 -9.27 -17.68 -13.30
N MET A 665 -8.11 -17.89 -12.66
CA MET A 665 -7.22 -19.01 -12.95
C MET A 665 -7.87 -20.35 -12.60
N ALA A 666 -8.47 -20.47 -11.41
CA ALA A 666 -9.17 -21.69 -11.00
C ALA A 666 -10.24 -22.08 -12.03
N VAL A 667 -11.06 -21.13 -12.49
CA VAL A 667 -12.08 -21.37 -13.52
C VAL A 667 -11.48 -21.86 -14.83
N ARG A 668 -10.35 -21.30 -15.29
CA ARG A 668 -9.69 -21.78 -16.52
C ARG A 668 -9.06 -23.15 -16.34
N LEU A 669 -8.62 -23.47 -15.12
CA LEU A 669 -8.01 -24.74 -14.75
C LEU A 669 -9.01 -25.72 -14.10
N GLN A 670 -10.32 -25.52 -14.24
CA GLN A 670 -11.35 -26.28 -13.52
C GLN A 670 -11.31 -27.80 -13.78
N GLU A 671 -10.76 -28.23 -14.91
CA GLU A 671 -10.61 -29.64 -15.28
C GLU A 671 -9.42 -30.32 -14.56
N HIS A 672 -8.52 -29.55 -13.93
CA HIS A 672 -7.42 -30.08 -13.15
C HIS A 672 -7.93 -30.57 -11.77
N PRO A 673 -7.56 -31.78 -11.30
CA PRO A 673 -8.15 -32.41 -10.11
C PRO A 673 -8.02 -31.56 -8.85
N ASP A 674 -6.91 -30.85 -8.68
CA ASP A 674 -6.66 -30.05 -7.47
C ASP A 674 -7.29 -28.66 -7.51
N ALA A 675 -7.76 -28.19 -8.68
CA ALA A 675 -8.21 -26.80 -8.84
C ALA A 675 -9.39 -26.47 -7.93
N ALA A 676 -10.39 -27.35 -7.85
CA ALA A 676 -11.56 -27.16 -7.00
C ALA A 676 -11.21 -27.16 -5.50
N THR A 677 -10.37 -28.11 -5.07
CA THR A 677 -9.95 -28.27 -3.67
C THR A 677 -9.09 -27.09 -3.19
N ILE A 678 -8.05 -26.73 -3.96
CA ILE A 678 -7.15 -25.61 -3.60
C ILE A 678 -7.93 -24.29 -3.58
N SER A 679 -8.75 -24.02 -4.60
CA SER A 679 -9.51 -22.76 -4.66
C SER A 679 -10.65 -22.66 -3.65
N ALA A 680 -11.21 -23.78 -3.19
CA ALA A 680 -12.12 -23.81 -2.03
C ALA A 680 -11.42 -23.29 -0.77
N GLY A 681 -10.15 -23.65 -0.56
CA GLY A 681 -9.32 -23.08 0.51
C GLY A 681 -9.17 -21.56 0.41
N TRP A 682 -9.01 -21.02 -0.81
CA TRP A 682 -8.90 -19.58 -1.02
C TRP A 682 -10.17 -18.83 -0.64
N ILE A 683 -11.35 -19.26 -1.11
CA ILE A 683 -12.62 -18.59 -0.79
C ILE A 683 -12.94 -18.69 0.70
N LEU A 684 -12.71 -19.84 1.34
CA LEU A 684 -12.92 -20.01 2.78
C LEU A 684 -12.10 -18.99 3.57
N ASN A 685 -10.82 -18.82 3.23
CA ASN A 685 -9.92 -17.93 3.96
C ASN A 685 -10.08 -16.45 3.57
N ALA A 686 -10.59 -16.16 2.38
CA ALA A 686 -10.84 -14.79 1.94
C ALA A 686 -12.13 -14.19 2.50
N LYS A 687 -13.18 -15.01 2.67
CA LYS A 687 -14.53 -14.54 2.96
C LYS A 687 -14.71 -14.16 4.42
N GLY A 688 -15.25 -12.97 4.68
CA GLY A 688 -15.48 -12.41 6.00
C GLY A 688 -14.18 -12.07 6.74
N ALA A 689 -13.11 -11.69 6.04
CA ALA A 689 -11.82 -11.42 6.66
C ALA A 689 -11.86 -10.20 7.59
N ALA A 690 -12.40 -9.06 7.11
CA ALA A 690 -12.59 -7.87 7.95
C ALA A 690 -13.63 -8.13 9.04
N THR A 691 -14.75 -8.75 8.67
CA THR A 691 -15.81 -9.13 9.60
C THR A 691 -15.27 -9.91 10.79
N ARG A 692 -14.46 -10.94 10.55
CA ARG A 692 -13.93 -11.77 11.64
C ARG A 692 -12.95 -11.01 12.54
N VAL A 693 -12.16 -10.09 11.99
CA VAL A 693 -11.27 -9.21 12.77
C VAL A 693 -12.08 -8.30 13.70
N LEU A 694 -13.19 -7.74 13.21
CA LEU A 694 -14.10 -6.94 14.04
C LEU A 694 -14.74 -7.77 15.16
N ALA A 695 -15.18 -8.99 14.85
CA ALA A 695 -15.75 -9.91 15.85
C ALA A 695 -14.72 -10.26 16.93
N GLU A 696 -13.49 -10.60 16.55
CA GLU A 696 -12.44 -10.95 17.50
C GLU A 696 -12.07 -9.72 18.35
N ARG A 697 -11.92 -8.54 17.75
CA ARG A 697 -11.66 -7.30 18.49
C ARG A 697 -12.75 -7.03 19.54
N ALA A 698 -14.02 -7.16 19.17
CA ALA A 698 -15.14 -6.98 20.10
C ALA A 698 -15.09 -8.02 21.24
N ARG A 699 -14.79 -9.29 20.93
CA ARG A 699 -14.63 -10.35 21.93
C ARG A 699 -13.52 -10.03 22.93
N THR A 700 -12.35 -9.61 22.44
CA THR A 700 -11.18 -9.33 23.28
C THR A 700 -11.35 -8.06 24.11
N VAL A 701 -11.95 -7.00 23.56
CA VAL A 701 -12.36 -5.80 24.32
C VAL A 701 -13.29 -6.19 25.46
N ALA A 702 -14.25 -7.06 25.18
CA ALA A 702 -15.24 -7.43 26.17
C ALA A 702 -14.73 -8.48 27.19
N SER A 703 -13.52 -9.02 27.05
CA SER A 703 -12.88 -9.92 28.02
C SER A 703 -11.69 -9.30 28.76
N THR A 704 -11.07 -8.25 28.22
CA THR A 704 -9.87 -7.61 28.81
C THR A 704 -10.16 -6.98 30.17
N GLN A 705 -9.17 -7.03 31.08
CA GLN A 705 -9.18 -6.33 32.36
C GLN A 705 -8.29 -5.09 32.37
N ASP A 706 -7.55 -4.84 31.28
CA ASP A 706 -6.65 -3.69 31.17
C ASP A 706 -7.44 -2.36 31.15
N PRO A 707 -7.24 -1.46 32.13
CA PRO A 707 -7.91 -0.17 32.17
C PRO A 707 -7.61 0.71 30.96
N ALA A 708 -6.38 0.68 30.42
CA ALA A 708 -5.99 1.49 29.28
C ALA A 708 -6.75 1.05 28.02
N VAL A 709 -6.83 -0.26 27.78
CA VAL A 709 -7.56 -0.79 26.63
C VAL A 709 -9.07 -0.54 26.75
N ARG A 710 -9.64 -0.70 27.95
CA ARG A 710 -11.06 -0.35 28.18
C ARG A 710 -11.33 1.12 27.93
N SER A 711 -10.41 2.01 28.30
CA SER A 711 -10.52 3.44 28.04
C SER A 711 -10.55 3.73 26.53
N ILE A 712 -9.59 3.18 25.77
CA ILE A 712 -9.53 3.34 24.30
C ILE A 712 -10.80 2.79 23.64
N ALA A 713 -11.24 1.60 24.05
CA ALA A 713 -12.45 0.98 23.51
C ALA A 713 -13.72 1.80 23.81
N SER A 714 -13.81 2.38 25.02
CA SER A 714 -14.91 3.27 25.39
C SER A 714 -14.92 4.53 24.53
N GLU A 715 -13.76 5.16 24.33
CA GLU A 715 -13.64 6.36 23.49
C GLU A 715 -13.93 6.05 22.02
N LEU A 716 -13.52 4.88 21.53
CA LEU A 716 -13.83 4.41 20.18
C LEU A 716 -15.34 4.20 20.00
N ALA A 717 -16.02 3.62 20.99
CA ALA A 717 -17.47 3.47 20.98
C ALA A 717 -18.18 4.84 20.96
N GLU A 718 -17.75 5.79 21.78
CA GLU A 718 -18.30 7.15 21.79
C GLU A 718 -18.09 7.88 20.45
N THR A 719 -16.89 7.77 19.88
CA THR A 719 -16.56 8.33 18.56
C THR A 719 -17.48 7.76 17.48
N ARG A 720 -17.70 6.44 17.49
CA ARG A 720 -18.60 5.76 16.56
C ARG A 720 -20.06 6.17 16.72
N ASN A 721 -20.53 6.35 17.95
CA ASN A 721 -21.88 6.85 18.22
C ASN A 721 -22.08 8.25 17.61
N ARG A 722 -21.06 9.11 17.69
CA ARG A 722 -21.08 10.45 17.08
C ARG A 722 -21.02 10.39 15.55
N ILE A 723 -20.25 9.45 14.98
CA ILE A 723 -20.29 9.17 13.53
C ILE A 723 -21.69 8.75 13.10
N SER A 724 -22.35 7.86 13.86
CA SER A 724 -23.72 7.43 13.61
C SER A 724 -24.69 8.61 13.67
N SER A 725 -24.64 9.45 14.71
CA SER A 725 -25.55 10.59 14.86
C SER A 725 -25.42 11.60 13.72
N VAL A 726 -24.19 11.96 13.33
CA VAL A 726 -23.93 12.88 12.20
C VAL A 726 -24.38 12.25 10.88
N SER A 727 -24.16 10.94 10.70
CA SER A 727 -24.56 10.22 9.49
C SER A 727 -26.08 10.16 9.33
N LEU A 728 -26.82 9.91 10.43
CA LEU A 728 -28.28 9.90 10.47
C LEU A 728 -28.88 11.29 10.25
N ALA A 729 -28.33 12.34 10.86
CA ALA A 729 -28.77 13.72 10.64
C ALA A 729 -28.63 14.13 9.16
N ALA A 730 -27.52 13.74 8.52
CA ALA A 730 -27.30 13.95 7.09
C ALA A 730 -28.30 13.17 6.19
N MET A 731 -29.06 12.21 6.75
CA MET A 731 -30.06 11.48 5.98
C MET A 731 -31.29 12.31 5.62
N GLN A 732 -31.67 13.25 6.48
CA GLN A 732 -32.93 13.98 6.37
C GLN A 732 -32.88 15.21 5.44
N THR A 733 -31.70 15.75 5.12
CA THR A 733 -31.61 16.93 4.25
C THR A 733 -31.65 16.52 2.77
N PRO A 734 -32.66 16.94 1.98
CA PRO A 734 -32.63 16.81 0.53
C PRO A 734 -31.44 17.60 -0.01
N ASP A 735 -30.94 17.23 -1.18
CA ASP A 735 -29.72 17.71 -1.81
C ASP A 735 -29.78 19.21 -2.24
N ILE A 736 -30.01 20.12 -1.30
CA ILE A 736 -30.25 21.55 -1.52
C ILE A 736 -29.31 22.39 -0.61
N GLY A 737 -28.29 23.00 -1.20
CA GLY A 737 -27.55 24.13 -0.58
C GLY A 737 -26.13 23.83 -0.08
N LEU A 738 -25.17 24.65 -0.52
CA LEU A 738 -23.71 24.43 -0.45
C LEU A 738 -23.03 24.81 0.89
N ASN A 739 -23.70 25.46 1.84
CA ASN A 739 -23.00 26.03 3.02
C ASN A 739 -23.03 25.15 4.30
N ARG A 740 -24.09 24.38 4.56
CA ARG A 740 -24.12 23.47 5.73
C ARG A 740 -23.27 22.21 5.53
N LYS A 741 -23.02 21.86 4.26
CA LYS A 741 -22.23 20.69 3.83
C LYS A 741 -20.74 20.78 4.18
N SER A 742 -20.15 21.95 4.43
CA SER A 742 -18.70 22.04 4.73
C SER A 742 -18.38 21.70 6.18
N GLU A 743 -19.21 22.17 7.13
CA GLU A 743 -18.98 21.95 8.56
C GLU A 743 -19.28 20.51 8.97
N GLU A 744 -20.42 19.94 8.56
CA GLU A 744 -20.78 18.54 8.85
C GLU A 744 -19.82 17.54 8.17
N ARG A 745 -19.34 17.85 6.95
CA ARG A 745 -18.27 17.05 6.31
C ARG A 745 -16.95 17.16 7.05
N SER A 746 -16.59 18.36 7.53
CA SER A 746 -15.37 18.57 8.30
C SER A 746 -15.42 17.86 9.66
N GLU A 747 -16.56 17.87 10.36
CA GLU A 747 -16.73 17.14 11.62
C GLU A 747 -16.66 15.63 11.38
N LEU A 748 -17.35 15.11 10.37
CA LEU A 748 -17.30 13.68 10.03
C LEU A 748 -15.88 13.23 9.65
N GLU A 749 -15.12 14.07 8.95
CA GLU A 749 -13.73 13.80 8.61
C GLU A 749 -12.82 13.79 9.85
N GLN A 750 -13.02 14.72 10.80
CA GLN A 750 -12.31 14.71 12.08
C GLN A 750 -12.64 13.46 12.91
N LEU A 751 -13.92 13.09 13.01
CA LEU A 751 -14.35 11.90 13.74
C LEU A 751 -13.77 10.61 13.12
N ARG A 752 -13.67 10.53 11.80
CA ARG A 752 -13.03 9.40 11.11
C ARG A 752 -11.53 9.31 11.38
N LYS A 753 -10.84 10.45 11.39
CA LYS A 753 -9.43 10.49 11.79
C LYS A 753 -9.27 9.98 13.23
N ARG A 754 -10.15 10.42 14.14
CA ARG A 754 -10.13 9.95 15.53
C ARG A 754 -10.47 8.46 15.66
N GLU A 755 -11.48 7.96 14.95
CA GLU A 755 -11.82 6.54 14.93
C GLU A 755 -10.63 5.68 14.47
N SER A 756 -9.95 6.14 13.43
CA SER A 756 -8.78 5.45 12.90
C SER A 756 -7.60 5.46 13.88
N GLU A 757 -7.33 6.60 14.53
CA GLU A 757 -6.31 6.69 15.56
C GLU A 757 -6.60 5.75 16.74
N LEU A 758 -7.82 5.76 17.26
CA LEU A 758 -8.26 4.90 18.36
C LEU A 758 -8.25 3.41 17.96
N SER A 759 -8.63 3.09 16.72
CA SER A 759 -8.54 1.72 16.19
C SER A 759 -7.11 1.22 16.13
N TRP A 760 -6.17 2.10 15.75
CA TRP A 760 -4.75 1.79 15.72
C TRP A 760 -4.17 1.63 17.13
N GLN A 761 -4.47 2.54 18.06
CA GLN A 761 -4.05 2.43 19.46
C GLN A 761 -4.57 1.13 20.09
N LEU A 762 -5.84 0.80 19.83
CA LEU A 762 -6.45 -0.45 20.29
C LEU A 762 -5.76 -1.69 19.69
N GLY A 763 -5.41 -1.63 18.40
CA GLY A 763 -4.66 -2.70 17.73
C GLY A 763 -3.21 -2.82 18.22
N GLN A 764 -2.57 -1.72 18.64
CA GLN A 764 -1.21 -1.67 19.15
C GLN A 764 -1.04 -2.18 20.57
N ALA A 765 -2.04 -1.99 21.44
CA ALA A 765 -2.02 -2.32 22.86
C ALA A 765 -1.85 -3.83 23.21
N GLY A 766 -1.30 -4.63 22.30
CA GLY A 766 -0.61 -5.86 22.65
C GLY A 766 -1.40 -7.14 22.45
N TRP A 767 -2.33 -7.20 21.50
CA TRP A 767 -3.09 -8.43 21.24
C TRP A 767 -2.51 -9.19 20.05
N THR A 768 -1.39 -9.88 20.27
CA THR A 768 -0.73 -10.72 19.26
C THR A 768 -1.64 -11.82 18.71
N GLU A 769 -2.59 -12.28 19.51
CA GLU A 769 -3.62 -13.27 19.15
C GLU A 769 -4.52 -12.78 18.01
N LEU A 770 -4.87 -11.49 17.97
CA LEU A 770 -5.62 -10.90 16.85
C LEU A 770 -4.84 -10.91 15.53
N ARG A 771 -3.50 -10.87 15.61
CA ARG A 771 -2.59 -10.79 14.46
C ARG A 771 -2.16 -12.17 13.96
N GLN A 772 -2.58 -13.23 14.65
CA GLN A 772 -2.30 -14.63 14.31
C GLN A 772 -3.61 -15.33 13.96
N GLU A 773 -3.99 -15.23 12.69
CA GLU A 773 -5.04 -16.05 12.12
C GLU A 773 -4.40 -17.10 11.21
N PRO A 774 -4.23 -18.35 11.67
CA PRO A 774 -3.69 -19.38 10.81
C PRO A 774 -4.63 -19.66 9.64
N TRP A 775 -4.04 -20.04 8.52
CA TRP A 775 -4.80 -20.54 7.37
C TRP A 775 -5.70 -21.69 7.80
N THR A 776 -6.99 -21.57 7.53
CA THR A 776 -7.97 -22.62 7.81
C THR A 776 -7.88 -23.69 6.74
N ASP A 777 -7.62 -24.94 7.14
CA ASP A 777 -7.64 -26.07 6.22
C ASP A 777 -9.08 -26.42 5.81
N LEU A 778 -9.24 -26.81 4.54
CA LEU A 778 -10.53 -27.24 4.01
C LEU A 778 -11.01 -28.52 4.68
N ASP A 779 -10.09 -29.45 5.00
CA ASP A 779 -10.46 -30.73 5.60
C ASP A 779 -11.02 -30.56 7.01
N ASP A 780 -10.52 -29.59 7.78
CA ASP A 780 -11.07 -29.23 9.10
C ASP A 780 -12.53 -28.78 8.97
N VAL A 781 -12.85 -27.98 7.96
CA VAL A 781 -14.23 -27.55 7.67
C VAL A 781 -15.08 -28.75 7.27
N ARG A 782 -14.57 -29.63 6.39
CA ARG A 782 -15.29 -30.81 5.91
C ARG A 782 -15.63 -31.82 7.01
N GLN A 783 -14.77 -31.96 8.01
CA GLN A 783 -15.04 -32.78 9.20
C GLN A 783 -16.19 -32.25 10.05
N ARG A 784 -16.54 -30.96 9.92
CA ARG A 784 -17.63 -30.31 10.66
C ARG A 784 -18.94 -30.22 9.89
N ILE A 785 -18.97 -30.61 8.61
CA ILE A 785 -20.22 -30.66 7.84
C ILE A 785 -20.99 -31.93 8.26
N PRO A 786 -22.27 -31.82 8.67
CA PRO A 786 -23.07 -33.00 9.00
C PRO A 786 -23.25 -33.95 7.79
N GLU A 787 -23.34 -35.25 8.02
CA GLU A 787 -23.39 -36.27 6.95
C GLU A 787 -24.56 -36.10 5.95
N ASP A 788 -25.70 -35.60 6.44
CA ASP A 788 -26.91 -35.33 5.64
C ASP A 788 -26.91 -33.96 4.94
N SER A 789 -25.79 -33.24 5.04
CA SER A 789 -25.63 -31.85 4.59
C SER A 789 -24.62 -31.71 3.45
N VAL A 790 -24.66 -30.57 2.78
CA VAL A 790 -23.62 -30.11 1.84
C VAL A 790 -23.39 -28.62 2.02
N LEU A 791 -22.12 -28.20 1.96
CA LEU A 791 -21.73 -26.80 1.94
C LEU A 791 -21.61 -26.31 0.50
N ILE A 792 -22.27 -25.19 0.20
CA ILE A 792 -22.23 -24.51 -1.09
C ILE A 792 -21.64 -23.12 -0.85
N GLU A 793 -20.37 -22.95 -1.17
CA GLU A 793 -19.68 -21.65 -1.14
C GLU A 793 -19.86 -20.96 -2.49
N LEU A 794 -20.36 -19.72 -2.50
CA LEU A 794 -20.54 -18.95 -3.74
C LEU A 794 -19.73 -17.65 -3.72
N THR A 795 -19.25 -17.24 -4.89
CA THR A 795 -18.68 -15.92 -5.15
C THR A 795 -19.10 -15.38 -6.51
N VAL A 796 -19.06 -14.06 -6.66
CA VAL A 796 -19.20 -13.35 -7.94
C VAL A 796 -17.85 -12.77 -8.31
N THR A 797 -17.23 -13.24 -9.40
CA THR A 797 -15.96 -12.66 -9.86
C THR A 797 -16.22 -11.27 -10.42
N THR A 798 -15.37 -10.28 -10.14
CA THR A 798 -15.42 -8.97 -10.78
C THR A 798 -14.35 -8.89 -11.88
N PRO A 799 -14.66 -8.37 -13.09
CA PRO A 799 -13.65 -8.19 -14.13
C PRO A 799 -12.58 -7.20 -13.68
N LEU A 800 -11.29 -7.60 -13.76
CA LEU A 800 -10.15 -6.74 -13.40
C LEU A 800 -10.18 -5.37 -14.13
N GLY A 801 -10.73 -5.31 -15.35
CA GLY A 801 -10.83 -4.09 -16.16
C GLY A 801 -11.88 -3.07 -15.71
N ARG A 802 -12.86 -3.44 -14.86
CA ARG A 802 -13.86 -2.51 -14.30
C ARG A 802 -13.34 -1.78 -13.05
N LEU A 803 -12.23 -2.22 -12.46
CA LEU A 803 -11.57 -1.56 -11.33
C LEU A 803 -10.77 -0.31 -11.79
N LYS A 804 -11.35 0.61 -12.57
CA LYS A 804 -10.66 1.80 -13.16
C LYS A 804 -10.28 2.90 -12.14
N ASN A 805 -9.60 2.54 -11.06
CA ASN A 805 -9.00 3.49 -10.10
C ASN A 805 -7.46 3.30 -10.10
N ARG A 806 -6.70 4.20 -9.45
CA ARG A 806 -5.23 4.11 -9.23
C ARG A 806 -4.72 2.68 -8.92
N VAL A 807 -5.54 1.88 -8.25
CA VAL A 807 -5.34 0.44 -7.94
C VAL A 807 -5.03 -0.40 -9.19
N THR A 808 -5.76 -0.25 -10.30
CA THR A 808 -5.47 -1.01 -11.54
C THR A 808 -4.37 -0.41 -12.39
N GLU A 809 -3.94 0.82 -12.16
CA GLU A 809 -2.70 1.29 -12.78
C GLU A 809 -1.49 0.62 -12.14
N ASN A 810 -1.51 0.42 -10.81
CA ASN A 810 -0.48 -0.37 -10.12
C ASN A 810 -0.61 -1.87 -10.39
N PHE A 811 -1.82 -2.44 -10.38
CA PHE A 811 -2.03 -3.87 -10.69
C PHE A 811 -1.87 -4.18 -12.19
N GLY A 812 -2.26 -3.26 -13.08
CA GLY A 812 -2.08 -3.34 -14.54
C GLY A 812 -0.64 -3.10 -14.97
N ARG A 813 0.15 -2.34 -14.20
CA ARG A 813 1.62 -2.35 -14.29
C ARG A 813 2.23 -3.69 -13.89
N VAL A 814 1.47 -4.62 -13.32
CA VAL A 814 1.99 -5.86 -12.71
C VAL A 814 1.40 -7.13 -13.36
N SER A 815 0.15 -7.13 -13.84
CA SER A 815 -0.45 -8.19 -14.64
C SER A 815 -0.14 -7.99 -16.14
N ARG A 816 1.14 -8.11 -16.50
CA ARG A 816 1.65 -7.86 -17.87
C ARG A 816 1.42 -9.02 -18.83
N ILE A 817 1.11 -10.20 -18.28
CA ILE A 817 0.80 -11.42 -19.05
C ILE A 817 -0.59 -11.32 -19.69
N GLY A 818 -1.42 -10.35 -19.26
CA GLY A 818 -2.67 -10.00 -19.93
C GLY A 818 -3.70 -11.11 -19.84
N ILE A 819 -4.43 -11.15 -18.73
CA ILE A 819 -5.63 -11.97 -18.60
C ILE A 819 -6.81 -11.07 -18.92
N ASP A 820 -7.58 -11.42 -19.96
CA ASP A 820 -8.79 -10.69 -20.33
C ASP A 820 -9.78 -10.70 -19.16
N ALA A 821 -10.21 -9.50 -18.79
CA ALA A 821 -11.27 -9.27 -17.83
C ALA A 821 -12.61 -9.57 -18.50
N GLY A 822 -12.89 -10.87 -18.72
CA GLY A 822 -14.20 -11.33 -19.17
C GLY A 822 -15.33 -10.91 -18.20
N ASP A 823 -16.58 -11.18 -18.57
CA ASP A 823 -17.74 -10.77 -17.78
C ASP A 823 -17.73 -11.38 -16.35
N PRO A 824 -18.32 -10.68 -15.36
CA PRO A 824 -18.40 -11.18 -13.99
C PRO A 824 -19.15 -12.53 -13.96
N LYS A 825 -18.62 -13.55 -13.29
CA LYS A 825 -19.19 -14.91 -13.25
C LYS A 825 -19.66 -15.28 -11.85
N VAL A 826 -20.65 -16.16 -11.76
CA VAL A 826 -21.05 -16.80 -10.49
C VAL A 826 -20.39 -18.17 -10.41
N ILE A 827 -19.57 -18.38 -9.40
CA ILE A 827 -18.86 -19.64 -9.14
C ILE A 827 -19.39 -20.22 -7.83
N ALA A 828 -19.61 -21.53 -7.81
CA ALA A 828 -19.95 -22.28 -6.62
C ALA A 828 -18.96 -23.43 -6.38
N TRP A 829 -18.55 -23.60 -5.13
CA TRP A 829 -17.84 -24.79 -4.65
C TRP A 829 -18.82 -25.66 -3.87
N ILE A 830 -18.98 -26.90 -4.34
CA ILE A 830 -19.76 -27.95 -3.69
C ILE A 830 -18.82 -28.74 -2.81
N ILE A 831 -18.97 -28.58 -1.50
CA ILE A 831 -18.07 -29.14 -0.49
C ILE A 831 -18.86 -30.17 0.33
N PRO A 832 -18.71 -31.47 0.04
CA PRO A 832 -19.35 -32.52 0.83
C PRO A 832 -18.59 -32.77 2.15
N PRO A 833 -19.22 -33.45 3.12
CA PRO A 833 -18.56 -33.95 4.32
C PRO A 833 -17.28 -34.73 4.02
N ALA A 834 -16.36 -34.77 4.98
CA ALA A 834 -15.14 -35.56 4.87
C ALA A 834 -15.48 -37.03 4.54
N GLY A 835 -14.81 -37.60 3.54
CA GLY A 835 -15.04 -38.98 3.08
C GLY A 835 -16.29 -39.21 2.21
N GLN A 836 -17.13 -38.20 1.94
CA GLN A 836 -18.37 -38.34 1.16
C GLN A 836 -18.29 -37.73 -0.25
N GLY A 837 -17.17 -37.94 -0.95
CA GLY A 837 -16.95 -37.46 -2.32
C GLY A 837 -15.92 -36.34 -2.42
N GLU A 838 -15.69 -35.88 -3.65
CA GLU A 838 -14.71 -34.84 -3.96
C GLU A 838 -15.35 -33.45 -3.95
N VAL A 839 -14.51 -32.43 -3.73
CA VAL A 839 -14.92 -31.02 -3.85
C VAL A 839 -15.04 -30.67 -5.32
N ARG A 840 -16.16 -30.07 -5.73
CA ARG A 840 -16.39 -29.67 -7.13
C ARG A 840 -16.56 -28.17 -7.23
N MET A 841 -15.99 -27.57 -8.26
CA MET A 841 -16.21 -26.17 -8.62
C MET A 841 -17.08 -26.09 -9.87
N ILE A 842 -18.11 -25.25 -9.84
CA ILE A 842 -19.10 -25.11 -10.90
C ILE A 842 -19.29 -23.63 -11.22
N VAL A 843 -19.19 -23.27 -12.51
CA VAL A 843 -19.57 -21.93 -12.99
C VAL A 843 -21.08 -21.93 -13.22
N LEU A 844 -21.83 -21.42 -12.26
CA LEU A 844 -23.31 -21.36 -12.28
C LEU A 844 -23.84 -20.35 -13.31
N CYS A 845 -23.14 -19.23 -13.49
CA CYS A 845 -23.54 -18.20 -14.44
C CYS A 845 -22.32 -17.55 -15.10
N GLN A 846 -22.31 -17.50 -16.43
CA GLN A 846 -21.22 -16.90 -17.21
C GLN A 846 -21.22 -15.36 -17.19
N GLN A 847 -22.38 -14.75 -16.89
CA GLN A 847 -22.59 -13.30 -16.90
C GLN A 847 -23.51 -12.90 -15.75
N TRP A 848 -22.94 -12.28 -14.71
CA TRP A 848 -23.64 -11.83 -13.52
C TRP A 848 -24.87 -10.97 -13.84
N GLU A 849 -24.79 -10.11 -14.87
CA GLU A 849 -25.89 -9.24 -15.29
C GLU A 849 -27.17 -10.02 -15.65
N THR A 850 -27.03 -11.24 -16.16
CA THR A 850 -28.16 -12.13 -16.50
C THR A 850 -28.90 -12.60 -15.25
N LEU A 851 -28.19 -12.80 -14.14
CA LEU A 851 -28.79 -13.17 -12.85
C LEU A 851 -29.19 -11.94 -12.01
N SER A 852 -28.45 -10.83 -12.10
CA SER A 852 -28.67 -9.66 -11.27
C SER A 852 -29.95 -8.90 -11.61
N ARG A 853 -30.36 -8.94 -12.89
CA ARG A 853 -31.60 -8.31 -13.38
C ARG A 853 -32.86 -8.93 -12.77
N PRO A 854 -33.13 -10.24 -12.89
CA PRO A 854 -34.31 -10.84 -12.27
C PRO A 854 -34.29 -10.74 -10.74
N LEU A 855 -33.10 -10.79 -10.10
CA LEU A 855 -32.98 -10.57 -8.66
C LEU A 855 -33.35 -9.14 -8.25
N ALA A 856 -32.88 -8.13 -8.98
CA ALA A 856 -33.24 -6.73 -8.72
C ALA A 856 -34.74 -6.50 -8.92
N HIS A 857 -35.29 -7.00 -10.04
CA HIS A 857 -36.71 -6.87 -10.35
C HIS A 857 -37.61 -7.57 -9.32
N PHE A 858 -37.20 -8.75 -8.83
CA PHE A 858 -37.88 -9.43 -7.73
C PHE A 858 -38.00 -8.52 -6.49
N HIS A 859 -36.93 -7.83 -6.09
CA HIS A 859 -36.96 -6.90 -4.96
C HIS A 859 -37.76 -5.62 -5.24
N GLU A 860 -37.75 -5.10 -6.47
CA GLU A 860 -38.58 -3.95 -6.87
C GLU A 860 -40.08 -4.24 -6.73
N ILE A 861 -40.52 -5.45 -7.14
CA ILE A 861 -41.91 -5.90 -6.99
C ILE A 861 -42.28 -5.99 -5.50
N LEU A 862 -41.42 -6.60 -4.69
CA LEU A 862 -41.67 -6.77 -3.25
C LEU A 862 -41.75 -5.43 -2.49
N ARG A 863 -41.08 -4.40 -2.98
CA ARG A 863 -41.10 -3.04 -2.42
C ARG A 863 -42.26 -2.18 -2.95
N GLY A 864 -43.08 -2.69 -3.87
CA GLY A 864 -44.14 -1.92 -4.51
C GLY A 864 -43.64 -0.80 -5.42
N GLN A 865 -42.38 -0.86 -5.86
CA GLN A 865 -41.77 0.13 -6.76
C GLN A 865 -42.18 -0.08 -8.22
N THR A 866 -42.81 -1.22 -8.52
CA THR A 866 -43.31 -1.58 -9.85
C THR A 866 -44.82 -1.79 -9.79
N ILE A 867 -45.56 -1.17 -10.72
CA ILE A 867 -47.00 -1.39 -10.89
C ILE A 867 -47.19 -2.66 -11.72
N SER A 868 -47.53 -3.77 -11.08
CA SER A 868 -47.90 -5.03 -11.75
C SER A 868 -49.38 -5.35 -11.57
N ASN A 869 -50.04 -5.77 -12.65
CA ASN A 869 -51.40 -6.29 -12.62
C ASN A 869 -51.49 -7.72 -12.05
N ASN A 870 -50.35 -8.44 -11.96
CA ASN A 870 -50.27 -9.78 -11.39
C ASN A 870 -48.88 -10.03 -10.77
N PRO A 871 -48.60 -9.46 -9.58
CA PRO A 871 -47.28 -9.54 -8.94
C PRO A 871 -46.88 -10.99 -8.60
N GLU A 872 -47.84 -11.87 -8.31
CA GLU A 872 -47.56 -13.28 -8.00
C GLU A 872 -46.94 -14.03 -9.20
N ALA A 873 -47.47 -13.80 -10.41
CA ALA A 873 -46.94 -14.43 -11.62
C ALA A 873 -45.53 -13.91 -11.97
N GLU A 874 -45.29 -12.61 -11.77
CA GLU A 874 -43.97 -12.02 -12.01
C GLU A 874 -42.92 -12.50 -10.99
N ILE A 875 -43.31 -12.62 -9.70
CA ILE A 875 -42.47 -13.21 -8.66
C ILE A 875 -42.08 -14.65 -9.05
N ALA A 876 -43.06 -15.47 -9.45
CA ALA A 876 -42.80 -16.85 -9.87
C ALA A 876 -41.86 -16.92 -11.09
N ARG A 877 -42.03 -16.01 -12.07
CA ARG A 877 -41.13 -15.89 -13.22
C ARG A 877 -39.70 -15.55 -12.80
N CYS A 878 -39.52 -14.56 -11.91
CA CYS A 878 -38.18 -14.18 -11.43
C CYS A 878 -37.50 -15.34 -10.69
N LEU A 879 -38.24 -16.08 -9.86
CA LEU A 879 -37.72 -17.25 -9.14
C LEU A 879 -37.30 -18.36 -10.10
N GLN A 880 -38.09 -18.61 -11.16
CA GLN A 880 -37.75 -19.60 -12.18
C GLN A 880 -36.52 -19.17 -13.01
N GLU A 881 -36.43 -17.90 -13.41
CA GLU A 881 -35.26 -17.39 -14.13
C GLU A 881 -33.98 -17.49 -13.30
N MET A 882 -34.06 -17.18 -12.00
CA MET A 882 -32.92 -17.33 -11.09
C MET A 882 -32.55 -18.81 -10.87
N SER A 883 -33.52 -19.72 -10.78
CA SER A 883 -33.27 -21.14 -10.51
C SER A 883 -32.54 -21.85 -11.64
N THR A 884 -32.79 -21.45 -12.89
CA THR A 884 -32.07 -21.95 -14.07
C THR A 884 -30.55 -21.76 -13.97
N TYR A 885 -30.10 -20.74 -13.24
CA TYR A 885 -28.68 -20.50 -13.00
C TYR A 885 -28.20 -21.01 -11.63
N LEU A 886 -29.01 -20.90 -10.58
CA LEU A 886 -28.55 -21.14 -9.20
C LEU A 886 -28.76 -22.57 -8.70
N THR A 887 -29.82 -23.27 -9.11
CA THR A 887 -30.18 -24.58 -8.56
C THR A 887 -30.17 -25.69 -9.61
N GLU A 888 -30.68 -25.45 -10.82
CA GLU A 888 -30.72 -26.45 -11.89
C GLU A 888 -29.34 -27.00 -12.29
N PRO A 889 -28.24 -26.20 -12.33
CA PRO A 889 -26.92 -26.72 -12.66
C PRO A 889 -26.27 -27.55 -11.54
N LEU A 890 -26.85 -27.60 -10.33
CA LEU A 890 -26.28 -28.34 -9.21
C LEU A 890 -26.34 -29.85 -9.46
N PRO A 891 -25.27 -30.59 -9.13
CA PRO A 891 -25.17 -32.01 -9.46
C PRO A 891 -26.15 -32.84 -8.62
N ALA A 892 -26.48 -34.04 -9.11
CA ALA A 892 -27.51 -34.87 -8.50
C ALA A 892 -27.26 -35.17 -7.01
N GLU A 893 -25.99 -35.33 -6.59
CA GLU A 893 -25.64 -35.63 -5.20
C GLU A 893 -26.03 -34.50 -4.24
N VAL A 894 -26.05 -33.23 -4.70
CA VAL A 894 -26.50 -32.09 -3.88
C VAL A 894 -28.00 -32.17 -3.58
N TRP A 895 -28.79 -32.62 -4.55
CA TRP A 895 -30.23 -32.80 -4.41
C TRP A 895 -30.63 -34.03 -3.57
N GLU A 896 -29.70 -34.92 -3.27
CA GLU A 896 -29.92 -36.05 -2.36
C GLU A 896 -29.69 -35.66 -0.88
N LYS A 897 -28.99 -34.54 -0.63
CA LYS A 897 -28.71 -34.04 0.71
C LYS A 897 -29.92 -33.32 1.27
N LYS A 898 -30.28 -33.59 2.52
CA LYS A 898 -31.46 -33.00 3.16
C LYS A 898 -31.25 -31.53 3.56
N LYS A 899 -30.00 -31.14 3.78
CA LYS A 899 -29.64 -29.82 4.33
C LYS A 899 -28.60 -29.13 3.45
N TRP A 900 -28.91 -27.90 3.05
CA TRP A 900 -28.03 -27.05 2.26
C TRP A 900 -27.49 -25.94 3.14
N LEU A 901 -26.18 -25.96 3.37
CA LEU A 901 -25.44 -24.89 4.03
C LEU A 901 -24.94 -23.96 2.94
N ILE A 902 -25.58 -22.80 2.79
CA ILE A 902 -25.31 -21.88 1.70
C ILE A 902 -24.49 -20.72 2.25
N SER A 903 -23.32 -20.50 1.69
CA SER A 903 -22.54 -19.30 1.92
C SER A 903 -22.55 -18.44 0.65
N PRO A 904 -23.52 -17.52 0.51
CA PRO A 904 -23.59 -16.64 -0.65
C PRO A 904 -22.60 -15.48 -0.53
N ASP A 905 -22.39 -14.76 -1.63
CA ASP A 905 -21.55 -13.56 -1.71
C ASP A 905 -22.25 -12.53 -2.61
N HIS A 906 -21.80 -11.27 -2.59
CA HIS A 906 -22.42 -10.18 -3.34
C HIS A 906 -23.94 -10.08 -3.02
N ARG A 907 -24.77 -9.66 -3.98
CA ARG A 907 -26.23 -9.62 -3.86
C ARG A 907 -26.89 -11.01 -3.72
N LEU A 908 -26.17 -12.13 -3.83
CA LEU A 908 -26.78 -13.46 -3.65
C LEU A 908 -27.29 -13.68 -2.22
N TRP A 909 -26.84 -12.88 -1.26
CA TRP A 909 -27.39 -12.81 0.09
C TRP A 909 -28.89 -12.46 0.13
N THR A 910 -29.37 -11.71 -0.87
CA THR A 910 -30.77 -11.29 -0.96
C THR A 910 -31.63 -12.26 -1.78
N ALA A 911 -31.07 -13.39 -2.23
CA ALA A 911 -31.80 -14.42 -2.94
C ALA A 911 -32.62 -15.28 -1.96
N PRO A 912 -33.92 -15.52 -2.23
CA PRO A 912 -34.77 -16.32 -1.36
C PRO A 912 -34.61 -17.81 -1.66
N TRP A 913 -33.49 -18.42 -1.26
CA TRP A 913 -33.14 -19.78 -1.62
C TRP A 913 -34.23 -20.82 -1.30
N ALA A 914 -34.92 -20.66 -0.16
CA ALA A 914 -36.05 -21.49 0.25
C ALA A 914 -37.24 -21.47 -0.74
N ALA A 915 -37.41 -20.38 -1.49
CA ALA A 915 -38.49 -20.16 -2.44
C ALA A 915 -38.16 -20.57 -3.88
N PHE A 916 -36.92 -21.01 -4.17
CA PHE A 916 -36.63 -21.52 -5.51
C PHE A 916 -37.45 -22.78 -5.81
N PRO A 917 -37.80 -23.03 -7.08
CA PRO A 917 -38.43 -24.28 -7.50
C PRO A 917 -37.62 -25.51 -7.07
N GLY A 918 -38.30 -26.53 -6.54
CA GLY A 918 -37.71 -27.84 -6.26
C GLY A 918 -37.61 -28.73 -7.50
N LYS A 919 -36.99 -29.92 -7.36
CA LYS A 919 -36.93 -30.94 -8.43
C LYS A 919 -38.31 -31.49 -8.82
N GLU A 920 -39.22 -31.58 -7.86
CA GLU A 920 -40.64 -31.92 -8.06
C GLU A 920 -41.48 -30.63 -8.04
N GLN A 921 -42.78 -30.71 -8.39
CA GLN A 921 -43.68 -29.56 -8.29
C GLN A 921 -43.70 -29.02 -6.85
N GLY A 922 -43.18 -27.80 -6.63
CA GLY A 922 -43.13 -27.15 -5.32
C GLY A 922 -41.89 -26.28 -5.11
N PHE A 923 -41.71 -25.82 -3.88
CA PHE A 923 -40.57 -24.99 -3.45
C PHE A 923 -39.46 -25.82 -2.80
N LEU A 924 -38.22 -25.33 -2.85
CA LEU A 924 -37.04 -25.99 -2.31
C LEU A 924 -37.20 -26.32 -0.82
N VAL A 925 -37.79 -25.41 -0.02
CA VAL A 925 -38.05 -25.61 1.41
C VAL A 925 -38.86 -26.87 1.73
N GLN A 926 -39.69 -27.35 0.80
CA GLN A 926 -40.51 -28.54 1.00
C GLN A 926 -39.68 -29.83 1.00
N SER A 927 -38.57 -29.85 0.27
CA SER A 927 -37.68 -31.01 0.16
C SER A 927 -36.38 -30.85 0.96
N HIS A 928 -35.91 -29.62 1.16
CA HIS A 928 -34.60 -29.32 1.73
C HIS A 928 -34.69 -28.28 2.87
N GLU A 929 -33.79 -28.39 3.83
CA GLU A 929 -33.52 -27.32 4.81
C GLU A 929 -32.43 -26.40 4.27
N VAL A 930 -32.66 -25.08 4.34
CA VAL A 930 -31.72 -24.07 3.84
C VAL A 930 -31.23 -23.21 4.99
N ARG A 931 -29.92 -23.20 5.21
CA ARG A 931 -29.24 -22.41 6.24
C ARG A 931 -28.18 -21.53 5.60
N TYR A 932 -28.08 -20.28 6.04
CA TYR A 932 -27.08 -19.34 5.53
C TYR A 932 -25.85 -19.30 6.46
N LEU A 933 -24.66 -19.22 5.87
CA LEU A 933 -23.38 -19.03 6.57
C LEU A 933 -22.64 -17.84 5.96
N LEU A 934 -21.89 -17.09 6.78
CA LEU A 934 -21.00 -16.05 6.24
C LEU A 934 -19.87 -16.71 5.44
N SER A 935 -19.31 -17.78 5.99
CA SER A 935 -18.31 -18.65 5.36
C SER A 935 -18.43 -20.04 5.99
N GLY A 936 -17.97 -21.08 5.28
CA GLY A 936 -17.82 -22.44 5.80
C GLY A 936 -16.95 -22.51 7.07
N ARG A 937 -16.08 -21.51 7.28
CA ARG A 937 -15.31 -21.38 8.53
C ARG A 937 -16.18 -21.18 9.78
N ASP A 938 -17.42 -20.72 9.63
CA ASP A 938 -18.38 -20.60 10.73
C ASP A 938 -18.69 -21.97 11.37
N LEU A 939 -18.44 -23.07 10.66
CA LEU A 939 -18.61 -24.44 11.18
C LEU A 939 -17.53 -24.84 12.19
N LEU A 940 -16.40 -24.13 12.24
CA LEU A 940 -15.34 -24.39 13.19
C LEU A 940 -15.70 -23.86 14.58
N PRO A 941 -15.20 -24.47 15.67
CA PRO A 941 -15.61 -24.11 17.02
C PRO A 941 -15.26 -22.66 17.35
N LEU A 942 -16.27 -21.89 17.77
CA LEU A 942 -16.09 -20.66 18.51
C LEU A 942 -16.09 -21.01 20.00
N VAL A 943 -15.32 -20.28 20.83
CA VAL A 943 -15.39 -20.41 22.29
C VAL A 943 -16.84 -20.17 22.73
N SER A 944 -17.54 -21.26 23.07
CA SER A 944 -18.95 -21.21 23.47
C SER A 944 -19.04 -20.68 24.90
N LEU A 945 -19.44 -19.41 25.02
CA LEU A 945 -19.77 -18.79 26.30
C LEU A 945 -21.21 -19.16 26.66
N ALA A 946 -21.45 -19.46 27.94
CA ALA A 946 -22.81 -19.64 28.43
C ALA A 946 -23.59 -18.30 28.40
N TYR A 947 -24.89 -18.38 28.08
CA TYR A 947 -25.80 -17.26 28.30
C TYR A 947 -25.87 -16.91 29.80
N GLN A 948 -26.16 -15.64 30.11
CA GLN A 948 -26.20 -15.14 31.49
C GLN A 948 -27.56 -14.62 31.92
N SER A 949 -28.49 -14.39 30.99
CA SER A 949 -29.82 -13.90 31.32
C SER A 949 -30.93 -14.66 30.59
N PRO A 950 -32.15 -14.70 31.15
CA PRO A 950 -33.31 -15.30 30.47
C PRO A 950 -33.59 -14.58 29.13
N PRO A 951 -34.42 -15.19 28.26
CA PRO A 951 -34.84 -14.57 27.02
C PRO A 951 -35.39 -13.16 27.23
N MET A 952 -35.19 -12.30 26.24
CA MET A 952 -35.75 -10.95 26.23
C MET A 952 -36.53 -10.67 24.96
N ILE A 953 -37.57 -9.84 25.09
CA ILE A 953 -38.36 -9.35 23.98
C ILE A 953 -38.56 -7.84 24.11
N VAL A 954 -38.30 -7.12 23.03
CA VAL A 954 -38.54 -5.68 22.90
C VAL A 954 -39.47 -5.48 21.71
N ALA A 955 -40.66 -4.96 21.96
CA ALA A 955 -41.69 -4.84 20.93
C ALA A 955 -42.59 -3.62 21.13
N ALA A 956 -43.28 -3.20 20.07
CA ALA A 956 -44.19 -2.06 20.03
C ALA A 956 -43.64 -0.80 20.74
N PRO A 957 -42.49 -0.24 20.33
CA PRO A 957 -41.96 0.97 20.95
C PRO A 957 -42.87 2.18 20.72
N ASP A 958 -42.82 3.12 21.67
CA ASP A 958 -43.43 4.44 21.53
C ASP A 958 -42.48 5.39 20.81
N TYR A 959 -42.56 5.45 19.47
CA TYR A 959 -41.62 6.19 18.62
C TYR A 959 -41.64 7.72 18.81
N GLY A 960 -42.64 8.28 19.51
CA GLY A 960 -42.83 9.72 19.68
C GLY A 960 -43.67 10.36 18.55
N ALA A 961 -44.30 11.51 18.82
CA ALA A 961 -45.21 12.17 17.87
C ALA A 961 -44.46 12.72 16.64
N ALA A 962 -45.01 12.48 15.46
CA ALA A 962 -44.65 13.17 14.23
C ALA A 962 -45.25 14.58 14.25
N ASN A 963 -44.51 15.62 13.83
CA ASN A 963 -45.12 16.91 13.56
C ASN A 963 -46.13 16.75 12.41
N ASP A 964 -47.41 16.90 12.74
CA ASP A 964 -48.55 16.67 11.88
C ASP A 964 -48.76 17.87 10.95
N ASP A 965 -48.01 17.94 9.86
CA ASP A 965 -48.28 18.85 8.75
C ASP A 965 -49.36 18.27 7.81
N GLY A 966 -50.44 17.71 8.38
CA GLY A 966 -51.80 17.68 7.82
C GLY A 966 -52.05 17.12 6.41
N ASN A 967 -51.10 16.48 5.74
CA ASN A 967 -51.28 15.96 4.38
C ASN A 967 -50.30 14.79 4.11
N GLY A 968 -50.55 13.64 4.72
CA GLY A 968 -49.73 12.43 4.52
C GLY A 968 -50.59 11.23 4.15
N GLN A 969 -50.73 10.97 2.84
CA GLN A 969 -51.13 9.65 2.37
C GLN A 969 -50.11 8.61 2.84
N ASP A 970 -50.64 7.46 3.26
CA ASP A 970 -49.96 6.21 3.60
C ASP A 970 -48.97 5.83 2.49
N SER A 971 -47.76 6.36 2.58
CA SER A 971 -46.69 6.19 1.61
C SER A 971 -45.49 5.66 2.37
N GLY A 972 -45.16 4.39 2.14
CA GLY A 972 -43.97 3.72 2.66
C GLY A 972 -42.67 4.26 2.06
N SER A 973 -42.52 5.59 1.96
CA SER A 973 -41.25 6.22 1.64
C SER A 973 -40.38 6.26 2.91
N GLU A 974 -39.16 5.75 2.77
CA GLU A 974 -38.13 5.53 3.81
C GLU A 974 -37.60 6.83 4.49
N SER A 975 -38.27 7.97 4.33
CA SER A 975 -37.80 9.29 4.80
C SER A 975 -38.79 10.03 5.70
N GLY A 976 -39.89 9.37 6.11
CA GLY A 976 -40.90 9.92 7.03
C GLY A 976 -40.80 9.40 8.46
N PRO A 977 -41.54 9.98 9.42
CA PRO A 977 -41.55 9.53 10.82
C PRO A 977 -42.10 8.10 10.96
N PHE A 978 -41.51 7.32 11.87
CA PHE A 978 -41.92 5.94 12.20
C PHE A 978 -43.33 5.89 12.77
N ALA A 979 -44.23 5.20 12.07
CA ALA A 979 -45.61 4.97 12.49
C ALA A 979 -45.71 3.84 13.56
N PRO A 980 -46.69 3.90 14.49
CA PRO A 980 -46.93 2.82 15.45
C PRO A 980 -47.20 1.46 14.80
N LEU A 981 -46.64 0.39 15.36
CA LEU A 981 -46.83 -1.00 14.90
C LEU A 981 -47.61 -1.84 15.94
N PRO A 982 -48.94 -1.67 16.07
CA PRO A 982 -49.71 -2.34 17.11
C PRO A 982 -49.65 -3.89 17.01
N GLY A 983 -49.46 -4.45 15.81
CA GLY A 983 -49.33 -5.89 15.60
C GLY A 983 -48.12 -6.52 16.28
N THR A 984 -47.03 -5.76 16.49
CA THR A 984 -45.81 -6.26 17.16
C THR A 984 -46.05 -6.59 18.64
N ALA A 985 -47.01 -5.94 19.29
CA ALA A 985 -47.41 -6.30 20.66
C ALA A 985 -48.14 -7.66 20.71
N GLU A 986 -48.92 -7.99 19.67
CA GLU A 986 -49.59 -9.29 19.56
C GLU A 986 -48.59 -10.40 19.23
N GLU A 987 -47.64 -10.13 18.34
CA GLU A 987 -46.51 -11.03 18.07
C GLU A 987 -45.74 -11.34 19.36
N ALA A 988 -45.40 -10.32 20.15
CA ALA A 988 -44.72 -10.54 21.42
C ALA A 988 -45.52 -11.43 22.36
N ARG A 989 -46.84 -11.22 22.47
CA ARG A 989 -47.72 -12.04 23.30
C ARG A 989 -47.83 -13.48 22.81
N SER A 990 -47.81 -13.72 21.49
CA SER A 990 -47.95 -15.06 20.91
C SER A 990 -46.72 -15.93 21.13
N VAL A 991 -45.53 -15.32 21.23
CA VAL A 991 -44.24 -15.99 21.38
C VAL A 991 -43.89 -16.30 22.85
N LEU A 992 -44.38 -15.49 23.80
CA LEU A 992 -44.04 -15.60 25.23
C LEU A 992 -44.18 -17.01 25.85
N PRO A 993 -45.25 -17.78 25.60
CA PRO A 993 -45.40 -19.12 26.18
C PRO A 993 -44.25 -20.07 25.80
N TYR A 994 -43.78 -19.99 24.56
CA TYR A 994 -42.72 -20.86 24.05
C TYR A 994 -41.33 -20.44 24.55
N LEU A 995 -41.10 -19.13 24.74
CA LEU A 995 -39.87 -18.65 25.37
C LEU A 995 -39.77 -19.07 26.85
N ARG A 996 -40.89 -19.08 27.58
CA ARG A 996 -40.95 -19.62 28.95
C ARG A 996 -40.61 -21.10 28.98
N GLU A 997 -41.19 -21.86 28.05
CA GLU A 997 -40.91 -23.30 27.91
C GLU A 997 -39.43 -23.56 27.62
N LEU A 998 -38.84 -22.80 26.69
CA LEU A 998 -37.44 -22.91 26.30
C LEU A 998 -36.48 -22.62 27.47
N ALA A 999 -36.71 -21.54 28.21
CA ALA A 999 -35.76 -21.06 29.22
C ALA A 999 -36.01 -21.62 30.63
N GLY A 1000 -37.18 -22.20 30.89
CA GLY A 1000 -37.61 -22.56 32.24
C GLY A 1000 -37.68 -21.36 33.20
N ALA A 1001 -37.71 -20.13 32.67
CA ALA A 1001 -37.70 -18.86 33.39
C ALA A 1001 -38.58 -17.83 32.68
N GLU A 1002 -39.07 -16.83 33.41
CA GLU A 1002 -39.87 -15.75 32.81
C GLU A 1002 -38.99 -14.86 31.90
N PRO A 1003 -39.37 -14.69 30.62
CA PRO A 1003 -38.71 -13.76 29.71
C PRO A 1003 -38.85 -12.31 30.17
N LYS A 1004 -37.84 -11.49 29.92
CA LYS A 1004 -37.91 -10.04 30.13
C LYS A 1004 -38.66 -9.37 28.97
N VAL A 1005 -39.75 -8.67 29.28
CA VAL A 1005 -40.64 -8.07 28.27
C VAL A 1005 -40.62 -6.55 28.37
N TYR A 1006 -40.27 -5.89 27.27
CA TYR A 1006 -40.20 -4.44 27.15
C TYR A 1006 -41.16 -3.98 26.05
N LEU A 1007 -42.24 -3.27 26.44
CA LEU A 1007 -43.29 -2.80 25.53
C LEU A 1007 -43.52 -1.29 25.68
N GLY A 1008 -43.90 -0.63 24.59
CA GLY A 1008 -44.32 0.77 24.59
C GLY A 1008 -43.23 1.69 25.17
N PRO A 1009 -43.53 2.46 26.23
CA PRO A 1009 -42.56 3.35 26.87
C PRO A 1009 -41.34 2.65 27.50
N LYS A 1010 -41.35 1.32 27.66
CA LYS A 1010 -40.20 0.56 28.19
C LYS A 1010 -39.30 -0.02 27.10
N ALA A 1011 -39.71 0.05 25.84
CA ALA A 1011 -38.96 -0.45 24.70
C ALA A 1011 -37.90 0.56 24.26
N GLU A 1012 -36.90 0.76 25.13
CA GLU A 1012 -35.82 1.73 24.95
C GLU A 1012 -34.57 1.07 24.36
N GLU A 1013 -33.84 1.82 23.56
CA GLU A 1013 -32.56 1.39 22.98
C GLU A 1013 -31.53 1.00 24.06
N ALA A 1014 -31.49 1.75 25.17
CA ALA A 1014 -30.57 1.50 26.28
C ALA A 1014 -30.72 0.08 26.87
N VAL A 1015 -31.92 -0.50 26.80
CA VAL A 1015 -32.17 -1.88 27.25
C VAL A 1015 -31.46 -2.90 26.36
N VAL A 1016 -31.37 -2.62 25.07
CA VAL A 1016 -30.68 -3.47 24.09
C VAL A 1016 -29.17 -3.38 24.29
N LYS A 1017 -28.64 -2.15 24.42
CA LYS A 1017 -27.22 -1.89 24.73
C LYS A 1017 -26.79 -2.53 26.06
N ALA A 1018 -27.65 -2.53 27.07
CA ALA A 1018 -27.38 -3.08 28.39
C ALA A 1018 -27.65 -4.59 28.54
N ALA A 1019 -28.06 -5.28 27.46
CA ALA A 1019 -28.32 -6.71 27.49
C ALA A 1019 -27.05 -7.48 27.90
N LYS A 1020 -27.18 -8.40 28.86
CA LYS A 1020 -26.08 -9.24 29.34
C LYS A 1020 -26.25 -10.67 28.87
N ARG A 1021 -25.87 -10.93 27.61
CA ARG A 1021 -25.86 -12.29 27.03
C ARG A 1021 -27.19 -13.06 27.23
N PRO A 1022 -28.31 -12.54 26.72
CA PRO A 1022 -29.59 -13.26 26.80
C PRO A 1022 -29.51 -14.59 26.05
N GLN A 1023 -30.20 -15.62 26.51
CA GLN A 1023 -30.29 -16.88 25.75
C GLN A 1023 -30.90 -16.64 24.36
N VAL A 1024 -32.01 -15.91 24.32
CA VAL A 1024 -32.70 -15.47 23.10
C VAL A 1024 -33.07 -14.00 23.21
N ALA A 1025 -32.89 -13.23 22.14
CA ALA A 1025 -33.37 -11.85 22.05
C ALA A 1025 -34.31 -11.67 20.85
N VAL A 1026 -35.50 -11.13 21.09
CA VAL A 1026 -36.51 -10.86 20.04
C VAL A 1026 -36.77 -9.37 19.95
N PHE A 1027 -36.60 -8.81 18.76
CA PHE A 1027 -36.82 -7.40 18.46
C PHE A 1027 -37.93 -7.28 17.40
N SER A 1028 -39.10 -6.78 17.81
CA SER A 1028 -40.25 -6.58 16.91
C SER A 1028 -40.56 -5.08 16.80
N THR A 1029 -39.94 -4.42 15.81
CA THR A 1029 -39.94 -2.96 15.65
C THR A 1029 -39.69 -2.55 14.19
N HIS A 1030 -39.60 -1.26 13.87
CA HIS A 1030 -39.10 -0.80 12.57
C HIS A 1030 -37.58 -1.01 12.47
N GLY A 1031 -37.15 -1.49 11.30
CA GLY A 1031 -35.76 -1.58 10.91
C GLY A 1031 -35.57 -0.85 9.58
N PHE A 1032 -34.39 -0.28 9.39
CA PHE A 1032 -34.04 0.38 8.14
C PHE A 1032 -32.58 0.10 7.76
N SER A 1033 -32.30 0.26 6.46
CA SER A 1033 -30.95 0.19 5.91
C SER A 1033 -30.89 1.05 4.65
N GLU A 1034 -30.23 2.21 4.73
CA GLU A 1034 -29.99 3.10 3.58
C GLU A 1034 -28.50 3.15 3.23
N PRO A 1035 -28.03 2.36 2.25
CA PRO A 1035 -26.66 2.47 1.76
C PRO A 1035 -26.41 3.85 1.14
N ARG A 1036 -25.43 4.61 1.64
CA ARG A 1036 -25.01 5.89 1.05
C ARG A 1036 -23.55 5.87 0.64
N LEU A 1037 -23.25 6.52 -0.49
CA LEU A 1037 -21.88 6.67 -0.96
C LEU A 1037 -21.08 7.49 0.06
N ASN A 1038 -19.89 7.02 0.44
CA ASN A 1038 -19.00 7.66 1.40
C ASN A 1038 -19.51 7.75 2.85
N GLN A 1039 -20.48 6.91 3.26
CA GLN A 1039 -20.87 6.73 4.66
C GLN A 1039 -20.54 5.31 5.16
N HIS A 1040 -20.43 5.15 6.48
CA HIS A 1040 -20.13 3.87 7.10
C HIS A 1040 -21.35 2.93 7.03
N PRO A 1041 -21.26 1.73 6.43
CA PRO A 1041 -22.42 0.86 6.23
C PRO A 1041 -23.21 0.47 7.49
N LEU A 1042 -22.53 0.22 8.61
CA LEU A 1042 -23.19 -0.07 9.88
C LEU A 1042 -23.70 1.20 10.60
N ALA A 1043 -23.32 2.40 10.15
CA ALA A 1043 -23.87 3.65 10.66
C ALA A 1043 -25.19 4.02 9.95
N THR A 1044 -25.48 3.37 8.82
CA THR A 1044 -26.66 3.68 8.00
C THR A 1044 -27.75 2.60 8.03
N CYS A 1045 -27.63 1.66 8.97
CA CYS A 1045 -28.68 0.71 9.31
C CYS A 1045 -28.98 0.76 10.81
N GLY A 1046 -30.25 0.53 11.19
CA GLY A 1046 -30.67 0.65 12.58
C GLY A 1046 -32.07 0.11 12.90
N LEU A 1047 -32.34 -0.05 14.19
CA LEU A 1047 -33.65 -0.38 14.74
C LEU A 1047 -34.24 0.83 15.47
N ALA A 1048 -35.50 1.15 15.17
CA ALA A 1048 -36.21 2.23 15.85
C ALA A 1048 -36.69 1.76 17.24
N PHE A 1049 -36.54 2.59 18.25
CA PHE A 1049 -37.05 2.35 19.60
C PHE A 1049 -37.84 3.55 20.10
N ARG A 1050 -38.05 3.62 21.42
CA ARG A 1050 -38.71 4.76 22.03
C ARG A 1050 -38.07 6.08 21.59
N ASN A 1051 -38.89 7.06 21.24
CA ASN A 1051 -38.48 8.40 20.77
C ASN A 1051 -37.68 8.43 19.45
N ALA A 1052 -37.70 7.36 18.65
CA ALA A 1052 -36.99 7.31 17.38
C ALA A 1052 -37.30 8.50 16.45
N ASN A 1053 -38.54 9.01 16.42
CA ASN A 1053 -38.91 10.16 15.59
C ASN A 1053 -38.17 11.44 15.99
N THR A 1054 -37.90 11.63 17.27
CA THR A 1054 -37.08 12.76 17.76
C THR A 1054 -35.59 12.57 17.50
N ALA A 1055 -35.12 11.31 17.53
CA ALA A 1055 -33.72 10.98 17.29
C ALA A 1055 -33.31 11.23 15.83
N ILE A 1056 -34.17 10.91 14.85
CA ILE A 1056 -33.87 11.19 13.43
C ILE A 1056 -33.85 12.71 13.18
N GLU A 1057 -34.66 13.52 13.87
CA GLU A 1057 -34.64 15.00 13.81
C GLU A 1057 -33.35 15.64 14.37
N GLY A 1058 -32.36 14.84 14.79
CA GLY A 1058 -31.07 15.29 15.30
C GLY A 1058 -31.08 15.65 16.79
N THR A 1059 -32.18 15.36 17.49
CA THR A 1059 -32.36 15.66 18.93
C THR A 1059 -32.85 14.43 19.69
N GLY A 1060 -31.96 13.48 20.03
CA GLY A 1060 -32.31 12.37 20.93
C GLY A 1060 -31.53 11.07 20.72
N ASP A 1061 -31.72 10.13 21.66
CA ASP A 1061 -31.26 8.72 21.66
C ASP A 1061 -32.53 7.84 21.55
N GLY A 1062 -32.58 6.90 20.61
CA GLY A 1062 -33.83 6.22 20.22
C GLY A 1062 -33.77 5.44 18.90
N VAL A 1063 -32.62 5.41 18.22
CA VAL A 1063 -32.34 4.59 17.05
C VAL A 1063 -31.04 3.82 17.30
N LEU A 1064 -31.15 2.50 17.41
CA LEU A 1064 -30.00 1.63 17.61
C LEU A 1064 -29.32 1.33 16.28
N THR A 1065 -28.16 1.92 16.03
CA THR A 1065 -27.38 1.69 14.81
C THR A 1065 -26.57 0.39 14.84
N GLY A 1066 -26.18 -0.12 13.67
CA GLY A 1066 -25.31 -1.30 13.57
C GLY A 1066 -23.97 -1.11 14.29
N LEU A 1067 -23.38 0.08 14.26
CA LEU A 1067 -22.15 0.41 15.01
C LEU A 1067 -22.34 0.30 16.52
N GLU A 1068 -23.50 0.68 17.04
CA GLU A 1068 -23.81 0.58 18.46
C GLU A 1068 -24.04 -0.86 18.91
N VAL A 1069 -24.61 -1.70 18.04
CA VAL A 1069 -24.76 -3.14 18.30
C VAL A 1069 -23.40 -3.82 18.50
N LEU A 1070 -22.35 -3.40 17.78
CA LEU A 1070 -20.99 -3.96 17.94
C LEU A 1070 -20.40 -3.76 19.33
N ALA A 1071 -20.86 -2.75 20.07
CA ALA A 1071 -20.41 -2.47 21.43
C ALA A 1071 -21.16 -3.29 22.50
N ALA A 1072 -22.29 -3.93 22.13
CA ALA A 1072 -23.08 -4.76 23.04
C ALA A 1072 -22.52 -6.19 23.16
N ASP A 1073 -22.72 -6.83 24.33
CA ASP A 1073 -22.23 -8.20 24.58
C ASP A 1073 -23.35 -9.24 24.38
N TYR A 1074 -23.45 -9.74 23.15
CA TYR A 1074 -24.34 -10.84 22.76
C TYR A 1074 -23.63 -12.20 22.72
N ARG A 1075 -22.42 -12.32 23.27
CA ARG A 1075 -21.68 -13.59 23.29
C ARG A 1075 -22.47 -14.64 24.07
N GLY A 1076 -22.59 -15.84 23.51
CA GLY A 1076 -23.37 -16.91 24.14
C GLY A 1076 -24.88 -16.79 23.94
N THR A 1077 -25.37 -15.74 23.29
CA THR A 1077 -26.75 -15.68 22.80
C THR A 1077 -26.94 -16.70 21.69
N GLU A 1078 -27.89 -17.63 21.89
CA GLU A 1078 -28.14 -18.73 20.96
C GLU A 1078 -28.85 -18.26 19.70
N LEU A 1079 -29.77 -17.29 19.87
CA LEU A 1079 -30.62 -16.76 18.80
C LEU A 1079 -30.98 -15.28 19.03
N VAL A 1080 -30.78 -14.46 18.02
CA VAL A 1080 -31.39 -13.13 17.88
C VAL A 1080 -32.43 -13.17 16.77
N VAL A 1081 -33.63 -12.66 17.01
CA VAL A 1081 -34.69 -12.53 16.01
C VAL A 1081 -34.96 -11.06 15.74
N LEU A 1082 -34.69 -10.63 14.51
CA LEU A 1082 -34.97 -9.31 13.98
C LEU A 1082 -36.30 -9.35 13.21
N SER A 1083 -37.41 -9.24 13.95
CA SER A 1083 -38.76 -9.13 13.39
C SER A 1083 -39.06 -7.68 13.02
N ALA A 1084 -38.23 -7.15 12.13
CA ALA A 1084 -38.25 -5.77 11.69
C ALA A 1084 -38.02 -5.74 10.17
N CYS A 1085 -38.65 -4.79 9.48
CA CYS A 1085 -38.58 -4.64 8.03
C CYS A 1085 -37.13 -4.59 7.54
N GLN A 1086 -36.83 -5.32 6.46
CA GLN A 1086 -35.56 -5.24 5.72
C GLN A 1086 -34.27 -5.47 6.55
N THR A 1087 -34.33 -6.15 7.70
CA THR A 1087 -33.16 -6.31 8.60
C THR A 1087 -32.09 -7.28 8.10
N GLY A 1088 -32.42 -8.11 7.12
CA GLY A 1088 -31.50 -8.95 6.37
C GLY A 1088 -30.88 -8.25 5.15
N LEU A 1089 -31.29 -7.01 4.85
CA LEU A 1089 -30.69 -6.17 3.83
C LEU A 1089 -29.61 -5.25 4.42
N GLY A 1090 -28.77 -4.69 3.56
CA GLY A 1090 -27.59 -3.92 3.96
C GLY A 1090 -26.76 -3.49 2.76
N THR A 1091 -25.63 -2.83 3.04
CA THR A 1091 -24.65 -2.54 1.99
C THR A 1091 -23.91 -3.83 1.65
N VAL A 1092 -24.01 -4.28 0.39
CA VAL A 1092 -23.27 -5.45 -0.09
C VAL A 1092 -21.79 -5.10 -0.17
N GLN A 1093 -20.97 -5.89 0.51
CA GLN A 1093 -19.52 -5.81 0.47
C GLN A 1093 -18.95 -7.12 -0.07
N ASP A 1094 -18.32 -7.06 -1.24
CA ASP A 1094 -17.78 -8.24 -1.92
C ASP A 1094 -16.80 -9.02 -1.02
N GLY A 1095 -17.07 -10.30 -0.82
CA GLY A 1095 -16.30 -11.16 0.07
C GLY A 1095 -16.52 -10.95 1.57
N GLU A 1096 -17.21 -9.88 2.01
CA GLU A 1096 -17.50 -9.60 3.43
C GLU A 1096 -18.98 -9.83 3.79
N GLY A 1097 -19.82 -10.04 2.78
CA GLY A 1097 -21.24 -10.29 2.94
C GLY A 1097 -22.10 -9.02 2.91
N VAL A 1098 -23.19 -9.01 3.67
CA VAL A 1098 -24.11 -7.86 3.74
C VAL A 1098 -23.87 -7.13 5.05
N ALA A 1099 -23.27 -5.94 4.95
CA ALA A 1099 -23.11 -5.04 6.08
C ALA A 1099 -24.48 -4.44 6.42
N GLY A 1100 -25.11 -5.04 7.43
CA GLY A 1100 -26.44 -4.70 7.94
C GLY A 1100 -26.61 -5.23 9.37
N LEU A 1101 -27.80 -5.03 9.94
CA LEU A 1101 -28.07 -5.38 11.34
C LEU A 1101 -27.82 -6.86 11.66
N ARG A 1102 -28.15 -7.76 10.73
CA ARG A 1102 -27.85 -9.19 10.88
C ARG A 1102 -26.36 -9.44 11.17
N LEU A 1103 -25.48 -8.81 10.39
CA LEU A 1103 -24.04 -8.92 10.57
C LEU A 1103 -23.61 -8.31 11.90
N ALA A 1104 -24.14 -7.15 12.26
CA ALA A 1104 -23.81 -6.47 13.51
C ALA A 1104 -24.08 -7.35 14.74
N PHE A 1105 -25.24 -8.03 14.80
CA PHE A 1105 -25.54 -8.94 15.91
C PHE A 1105 -24.66 -10.21 15.90
N GLN A 1106 -24.32 -10.75 14.72
CA GLN A 1106 -23.37 -11.87 14.63
C GLN A 1106 -21.98 -11.46 15.15
N LEU A 1107 -21.52 -10.27 14.77
CA LEU A 1107 -20.27 -9.67 15.23
C LEU A 1107 -20.27 -9.42 16.75
N ALA A 1108 -21.40 -9.00 17.32
CA ALA A 1108 -21.59 -8.81 18.76
C ALA A 1108 -21.62 -10.15 19.55
N GLY A 1109 -21.63 -11.30 18.85
CA GLY A 1109 -21.47 -12.62 19.43
C GLY A 1109 -22.71 -13.52 19.40
N ALA A 1110 -23.81 -13.08 18.76
CA ALA A 1110 -24.98 -13.94 18.58
C ALA A 1110 -24.68 -15.12 17.65
N ARG A 1111 -24.99 -16.34 18.08
CA ARG A 1111 -24.70 -17.56 17.31
C ARG A 1111 -25.57 -17.68 16.06
N ASN A 1112 -26.86 -17.44 16.18
CA ASN A 1112 -27.79 -17.43 15.06
C ASN A 1112 -28.54 -16.11 15.03
N VAL A 1113 -28.74 -15.56 13.85
CA VAL A 1113 -29.60 -14.39 13.64
C VAL A 1113 -30.66 -14.71 12.60
N ALA A 1114 -31.93 -14.59 13.01
CA ALA A 1114 -33.07 -14.64 12.11
C ALA A 1114 -33.42 -13.21 11.67
N ALA A 1115 -33.47 -12.96 10.36
CA ALA A 1115 -33.74 -11.63 9.80
C ALA A 1115 -34.56 -11.71 8.52
N THR A 1116 -35.26 -10.62 8.17
CA THR A 1116 -36.14 -10.55 7.00
C THR A 1116 -35.46 -9.92 5.78
N LEU A 1117 -35.67 -10.52 4.60
CA LEU A 1117 -35.22 -9.96 3.32
C LEU A 1117 -36.13 -8.84 2.79
N TRP A 1118 -37.40 -8.80 3.21
CA TRP A 1118 -38.40 -7.78 2.87
C TRP A 1118 -39.51 -7.74 3.93
N SER A 1119 -40.37 -6.72 3.86
CA SER A 1119 -41.47 -6.52 4.81
C SER A 1119 -42.63 -7.50 4.57
N ILE A 1120 -43.20 -8.06 5.64
CA ILE A 1120 -44.34 -8.99 5.62
C ILE A 1120 -45.49 -8.36 6.44
N PRO A 1121 -46.77 -8.55 6.06
CA PRO A 1121 -47.90 -8.10 6.87
C PRO A 1121 -47.89 -8.64 8.30
N ASP A 1122 -48.11 -7.76 9.30
CA ASP A 1122 -48.05 -8.06 10.74
C ASP A 1122 -48.75 -9.36 11.17
N LYS A 1123 -49.96 -9.61 10.65
CA LYS A 1123 -50.74 -10.83 11.00
C LYS A 1123 -50.01 -12.11 10.59
N ILE A 1124 -49.35 -12.10 9.44
CA ILE A 1124 -48.60 -13.26 8.94
C ILE A 1124 -47.31 -13.40 9.74
N THR A 1125 -46.63 -12.30 10.05
CA THR A 1125 -45.43 -12.29 10.91
C THR A 1125 -45.70 -12.89 12.29
N ALA A 1126 -46.79 -12.46 12.95
CA ALA A 1126 -47.17 -12.97 14.27
C ALA A 1126 -47.47 -14.48 14.25
N GLU A 1127 -48.07 -14.99 13.18
CA GLU A 1127 -48.34 -16.42 13.00
C GLU A 1127 -47.06 -17.21 12.70
N MET A 1128 -46.20 -16.68 11.83
CA MET A 1128 -44.90 -17.28 11.50
C MET A 1128 -44.03 -17.40 12.75
N MET A 1129 -43.90 -16.33 13.55
CA MET A 1129 -43.12 -16.33 14.79
C MET A 1129 -43.68 -17.30 15.83
N LYS A 1130 -45.01 -17.40 15.93
CA LYS A 1130 -45.66 -18.37 16.80
C LYS A 1130 -45.28 -19.81 16.44
N GLU A 1131 -45.40 -20.21 15.16
CA GLU A 1131 -45.04 -21.56 14.73
C GLU A 1131 -43.52 -21.81 14.82
N PHE A 1132 -42.70 -20.79 14.52
CA PHE A 1132 -41.25 -20.86 14.67
C PHE A 1132 -40.83 -21.16 16.11
N PHE A 1133 -41.28 -20.36 17.09
CA PHE A 1133 -40.91 -20.54 18.48
C PHE A 1133 -41.50 -21.80 19.10
N LYS A 1134 -42.69 -22.23 18.67
CA LYS A 1134 -43.26 -23.52 19.04
C LYS A 1134 -42.36 -24.69 18.64
N HIS A 1135 -41.84 -24.69 17.41
CA HIS A 1135 -40.91 -25.73 16.97
C HIS A 1135 -39.54 -25.59 17.63
N TYR A 1136 -39.04 -24.37 17.83
CA TYR A 1136 -37.77 -24.15 18.52
C TYR A 1136 -37.80 -24.63 19.99
N ALA A 1137 -38.86 -24.30 20.73
CA ALA A 1137 -39.07 -24.77 22.11
C ALA A 1137 -39.16 -26.30 22.22
N SER A 1138 -39.67 -26.97 21.18
CA SER A 1138 -39.72 -28.44 21.09
C SER A 1138 -38.36 -29.13 20.84
N GLY A 1139 -37.25 -28.36 20.80
CA GLY A 1139 -35.88 -28.87 20.67
C GLY A 1139 -35.34 -28.96 19.25
N GLN A 1140 -36.09 -28.48 18.25
CA GLN A 1140 -35.59 -28.26 16.89
C GLN A 1140 -34.56 -27.13 16.90
N ASP A 1141 -33.52 -27.22 16.06
CA ASP A 1141 -32.64 -26.07 15.88
C ASP A 1141 -33.33 -24.94 15.11
N ALA A 1142 -32.75 -23.74 15.16
CA ALA A 1142 -33.38 -22.55 14.59
C ALA A 1142 -33.73 -22.72 13.09
N SER A 1143 -32.83 -23.30 12.29
CA SER A 1143 -33.06 -23.46 10.84
C SER A 1143 -34.18 -24.47 10.56
N SER A 1144 -34.17 -25.62 11.22
CA SER A 1144 -35.28 -26.59 11.14
C SER A 1144 -36.61 -25.99 11.63
N ALA A 1145 -36.60 -25.21 12.71
CA ALA A 1145 -37.80 -24.56 13.25
C ALA A 1145 -38.39 -23.53 12.27
N LEU A 1146 -37.54 -22.74 11.59
CA LEU A 1146 -37.98 -21.81 10.56
C LEU A 1146 -38.59 -22.54 9.36
N ARG A 1147 -37.94 -23.60 8.89
CA ARG A 1147 -38.49 -24.44 7.82
C ARG A 1147 -39.88 -24.96 8.16
N LEU A 1148 -40.07 -25.49 9.37
CA LEU A 1148 -41.37 -26.00 9.80
C LEU A 1148 -42.44 -24.90 9.87
N ALA A 1149 -42.07 -23.70 10.33
CA ALA A 1149 -42.98 -22.54 10.32
C ALA A 1149 -43.37 -22.15 8.88
N GLN A 1150 -42.40 -22.10 7.96
CA GLN A 1150 -42.65 -21.83 6.54
C GLN A 1150 -43.60 -22.85 5.92
N LEU A 1151 -43.39 -24.14 6.20
CA LEU A 1151 -44.26 -25.22 5.73
C LEU A 1151 -45.68 -25.12 6.32
N ALA A 1152 -45.81 -24.71 7.58
CA ALA A 1152 -47.10 -24.49 8.22
C ALA A 1152 -47.90 -23.38 7.50
N ILE A 1153 -47.25 -22.27 7.14
CA ILE A 1153 -47.89 -21.18 6.38
C ILE A 1153 -48.24 -21.63 4.96
N ILE A 1154 -47.32 -22.30 4.25
CA ILE A 1154 -47.58 -22.85 2.90
C ILE A 1154 -48.80 -23.78 2.93
N LYS A 1155 -48.83 -24.71 3.89
CA LYS A 1155 -49.94 -25.66 4.06
C LYS A 1155 -51.24 -24.94 4.34
N LYS A 1156 -51.26 -23.94 5.22
CA LYS A 1156 -52.46 -23.16 5.56
C LYS A 1156 -53.09 -22.50 4.33
N PHE A 1157 -52.29 -21.86 3.48
CA PHE A 1157 -52.80 -21.24 2.25
C PHE A 1157 -53.26 -22.29 1.23
N THR A 1158 -52.54 -23.40 1.13
CA THR A 1158 -52.89 -24.52 0.24
C THR A 1158 -54.22 -25.17 0.64
N ASP A 1159 -54.41 -25.45 1.93
CA ASP A 1159 -55.64 -26.02 2.51
C ASP A 1159 -56.85 -25.06 2.33
N ALA A 1160 -56.59 -23.75 2.28
CA ALA A 1160 -57.59 -22.73 2.01
C ALA A 1160 -57.87 -22.50 0.50
N GLY A 1161 -57.23 -23.26 -0.39
CA GLY A 1161 -57.42 -23.18 -1.85
C GLY A 1161 -56.67 -22.04 -2.54
N TYR A 1162 -55.75 -21.37 -1.84
CA TYR A 1162 -54.91 -20.30 -2.40
C TYR A 1162 -53.56 -20.85 -2.86
N ARG A 1163 -52.94 -20.20 -3.86
CA ARG A 1163 -51.54 -20.46 -4.18
C ARG A 1163 -50.65 -19.81 -3.12
N PRO A 1164 -49.74 -20.55 -2.47
CA PRO A 1164 -48.88 -20.02 -1.41
C PRO A 1164 -47.81 -19.07 -1.99
N SER A 1165 -48.10 -17.77 -2.01
CA SER A 1165 -47.18 -16.74 -2.51
C SER A 1165 -45.90 -16.65 -1.64
N PRO A 1166 -44.69 -16.77 -2.21
CA PRO A 1166 -43.41 -16.64 -1.49
C PRO A 1166 -43.24 -15.33 -0.73
N GLN A 1167 -43.88 -14.25 -1.18
CA GLN A 1167 -43.83 -12.94 -0.52
C GLN A 1167 -44.31 -13.00 0.94
N LEU A 1168 -45.18 -13.96 1.28
CA LEU A 1168 -45.78 -14.09 2.61
C LEU A 1168 -44.98 -14.98 3.57
N TRP A 1169 -44.17 -15.92 3.09
CA TRP A 1169 -43.54 -16.94 3.94
C TRP A 1169 -42.02 -17.05 3.78
N ALA A 1170 -41.43 -16.59 2.67
CA ALA A 1170 -40.02 -16.80 2.36
C ALA A 1170 -39.08 -15.67 2.83
N ALA A 1171 -39.59 -14.63 3.49
CA ALA A 1171 -38.76 -13.46 3.81
C ALA A 1171 -37.76 -13.73 4.95
N PHE A 1172 -38.11 -14.57 5.93
CA PHE A 1172 -37.21 -14.90 7.04
C PHE A 1172 -36.10 -15.85 6.59
N THR A 1173 -34.87 -15.52 6.98
CA THR A 1173 -33.68 -16.36 6.80
C THR A 1173 -32.94 -16.51 8.12
N ILE A 1174 -32.23 -17.62 8.29
CA ILE A 1174 -31.36 -17.85 9.46
C ILE A 1174 -29.91 -17.92 9.00
N ALA A 1175 -29.09 -17.06 9.60
CA ALA A 1175 -27.65 -17.05 9.41
C ALA A 1175 -26.93 -17.48 10.69
N GLY A 1176 -25.99 -18.42 10.57
CA GLY A 1176 -25.18 -18.93 11.67
C GLY A 1176 -24.98 -20.45 11.62
N PRO A 1177 -23.99 -20.98 12.36
CA PRO A 1177 -23.66 -22.40 12.31
C PRO A 1177 -24.69 -23.28 13.03
N PRO A 1178 -24.81 -24.56 12.64
CA PRO A 1178 -25.67 -25.51 13.34
C PRO A 1178 -25.23 -25.73 14.80
N PRO A 1179 -26.11 -26.29 15.66
CA PRO A 1179 -25.77 -26.58 17.06
C PRO A 1179 -24.63 -27.61 17.20
N GLU A 1180 -23.83 -27.50 18.28
CA GLU A 1180 -22.70 -28.42 18.54
C GLU A 1180 -23.12 -29.88 18.68
N LYS A 1181 -24.36 -30.15 19.11
CA LYS A 1181 -24.91 -31.52 19.24
C LYS A 1181 -24.99 -32.30 17.91
N TYR A 1182 -24.85 -31.61 16.78
CA TYR A 1182 -24.85 -32.19 15.42
C TYR A 1182 -23.47 -32.19 14.76
N LEU A 1183 -22.41 -31.74 15.47
CA LEU A 1183 -21.02 -31.93 15.05
C LEU A 1183 -20.57 -33.32 15.55
N PRO A 1184 -19.81 -34.11 14.76
CA PRO A 1184 -19.42 -35.45 15.15
C PRO A 1184 -18.73 -35.49 16.52
N ASN A 1185 -19.16 -36.46 17.32
CA ASN A 1185 -18.90 -36.71 18.75
C ASN A 1185 -17.86 -35.83 19.46
N LYS A 1186 -18.34 -35.10 20.48
CA LYS A 1186 -17.53 -34.40 21.48
C LYS A 1186 -16.48 -35.30 22.14
N SER A 1187 -16.72 -36.61 22.23
CA SER A 1187 -15.75 -37.58 22.76
C SER A 1187 -14.58 -37.88 21.83
N ALA A 1188 -14.74 -37.73 20.51
CA ALA A 1188 -13.65 -37.90 19.53
C ALA A 1188 -12.81 -36.61 19.42
N VAL A 1189 -13.44 -35.44 19.57
CA VAL A 1189 -12.76 -34.14 19.58
C VAL A 1189 -12.12 -33.85 20.93
N GLU A 1190 -12.72 -34.22 22.06
CA GLU A 1190 -12.06 -34.18 23.37
C GLU A 1190 -10.97 -35.24 23.47
N ALA A 1191 -11.12 -36.43 22.86
CA ALA A 1191 -10.02 -37.38 22.69
C ALA A 1191 -8.91 -36.83 21.78
N ALA A 1192 -9.23 -36.16 20.66
CA ALA A 1192 -8.24 -35.52 19.80
C ALA A 1192 -7.61 -34.25 20.42
N LEU A 1193 -8.31 -33.54 21.31
CA LEU A 1193 -7.79 -32.38 22.06
C LEU A 1193 -7.03 -32.81 23.32
N THR A 1194 -7.31 -33.99 23.89
CA THR A 1194 -6.47 -34.60 24.94
C THR A 1194 -5.30 -35.40 24.36
N GLU A 1195 -5.40 -35.95 23.14
CA GLU A 1195 -4.29 -36.58 22.41
C GLU A 1195 -3.39 -35.56 21.69
N SER A 1196 -3.92 -34.42 21.20
CA SER A 1196 -3.08 -33.33 20.65
C SER A 1196 -2.38 -32.47 21.72
N HIS A 1197 -2.68 -32.70 22.99
CA HIS A 1197 -1.94 -32.12 24.13
C HIS A 1197 -1.24 -33.17 25.00
N SER A 1198 -1.13 -34.42 24.54
CA SER A 1198 -0.28 -35.42 25.20
C SER A 1198 0.35 -36.41 24.23
N SER A 1199 1.49 -36.05 23.64
CA SER A 1199 2.66 -36.94 23.45
C SER A 1199 3.75 -36.32 22.57
N SER A 1200 4.13 -35.08 22.86
CA SER A 1200 5.45 -34.62 22.47
C SER A 1200 6.45 -35.16 23.50
N GLU A 1201 6.79 -36.45 23.39
CA GLU A 1201 7.79 -37.09 24.25
C GLU A 1201 9.08 -36.23 24.23
N VAL A 1202 9.47 -35.71 25.39
CA VAL A 1202 10.74 -35.01 25.57
C VAL A 1202 11.85 -36.00 25.23
N ARG A 1203 12.52 -35.77 24.10
CA ARG A 1203 13.58 -36.63 23.57
C ARG A 1203 14.92 -35.91 23.67
N THR A 1204 15.99 -36.70 23.72
CA THR A 1204 17.35 -36.19 23.58
C THR A 1204 17.71 -36.00 22.11
N TRP A 1205 17.81 -34.74 21.67
CA TRP A 1205 18.21 -34.30 20.34
C TRP A 1205 19.72 -34.06 20.30
N ARG A 1206 20.41 -34.54 19.27
CA ARG A 1206 21.87 -34.47 19.15
C ARG A 1206 22.31 -33.61 17.96
N SER A 1207 23.43 -32.92 18.13
CA SER A 1207 24.11 -32.23 17.03
C SER A 1207 24.57 -33.22 15.95
N ALA A 1208 24.78 -32.74 14.72
CA ALA A 1208 25.19 -33.57 13.58
C ALA A 1208 26.48 -34.37 13.81
N ASP A 1209 27.38 -33.89 14.66
CA ASP A 1209 28.62 -34.55 15.07
C ASP A 1209 28.49 -35.39 16.36
N GLY A 1210 27.29 -35.46 16.95
CA GLY A 1210 26.98 -36.22 18.16
C GLY A 1210 27.59 -35.69 19.45
N LYS A 1211 28.33 -34.57 19.42
CA LYS A 1211 29.04 -34.03 20.58
C LYS A 1211 28.15 -33.31 21.58
N TYR A 1212 27.04 -32.75 21.13
CA TYR A 1212 26.12 -31.98 21.95
C TYR A 1212 24.75 -32.63 21.92
N SER A 1213 24.07 -32.65 23.06
CA SER A 1213 22.72 -33.17 23.17
C SER A 1213 21.86 -32.32 24.08
N VAL A 1214 20.58 -32.18 23.74
CA VAL A 1214 19.60 -31.43 24.53
C VAL A 1214 18.32 -32.23 24.67
N GLN A 1215 17.74 -32.25 25.88
CA GLN A 1215 16.39 -32.77 26.06
C GLN A 1215 15.39 -31.68 25.71
N ALA A 1216 14.59 -31.93 24.67
CA ALA A 1216 13.61 -30.98 24.20
C ALA A 1216 12.42 -31.72 23.58
N GLU A 1217 11.29 -31.04 23.65
CA GLU A 1217 10.04 -31.36 22.99
C GLU A 1217 10.10 -30.91 21.53
N PHE A 1218 9.63 -31.74 20.59
CA PHE A 1218 9.42 -31.30 19.20
C PHE A 1218 8.17 -30.43 19.13
N VAL A 1219 8.28 -29.23 18.57
CA VAL A 1219 7.14 -28.30 18.43
C VAL A 1219 6.63 -28.27 17.00
N SER A 1220 7.52 -28.03 16.02
CA SER A 1220 7.16 -27.93 14.61
C SER A 1220 8.39 -28.02 13.70
N SER A 1221 8.19 -28.28 12.40
CA SER A 1221 9.27 -28.24 11.40
C SER A 1221 8.76 -27.83 10.03
N ASP A 1222 9.46 -26.93 9.35
CA ASP A 1222 9.16 -26.45 7.99
C ASP A 1222 9.87 -27.27 6.89
N GLY A 1223 10.59 -28.33 7.27
CA GLY A 1223 11.40 -29.18 6.39
C GLY A 1223 12.87 -28.77 6.24
N GLN A 1224 13.24 -27.55 6.61
CA GLN A 1224 14.65 -27.09 6.66
C GLN A 1224 15.13 -26.82 8.09
N THR A 1225 14.22 -26.44 8.97
CA THR A 1225 14.45 -26.15 10.39
C THR A 1225 13.44 -26.91 11.26
N VAL A 1226 13.82 -27.17 12.50
CA VAL A 1226 12.94 -27.72 13.54
C VAL A 1226 12.91 -26.79 14.73
N VAL A 1227 11.73 -26.58 15.31
CA VAL A 1227 11.55 -25.87 16.58
C VAL A 1227 11.55 -26.91 17.69
N LEU A 1228 12.50 -26.81 18.60
CA LEU A 1228 12.60 -27.65 19.79
C LEU A 1228 12.34 -26.79 21.03
N ARG A 1229 11.40 -27.20 21.88
CA ARG A 1229 11.13 -26.55 23.17
C ARG A 1229 11.84 -27.29 24.28
N ARG A 1230 12.78 -26.63 24.94
CA ARG A 1230 13.50 -27.21 26.08
C ARG A 1230 12.55 -27.33 27.28
N THR A 1231 12.93 -28.14 28.27
CA THR A 1231 12.12 -28.38 29.47
C THR A 1231 11.88 -27.13 30.33
N ASP A 1232 12.65 -26.05 30.11
CA ASP A 1232 12.47 -24.74 30.73
C ASP A 1232 11.49 -23.83 29.96
N GLY A 1233 10.86 -24.34 28.89
CA GLY A 1233 9.91 -23.62 28.05
C GLY A 1233 10.55 -22.82 26.91
N THR A 1234 11.88 -22.78 26.84
CA THR A 1234 12.58 -22.00 25.81
C THR A 1234 12.52 -22.72 24.46
N GLU A 1235 11.97 -22.07 23.44
CA GLU A 1235 11.93 -22.58 22.07
C GLU A 1235 13.19 -22.19 21.30
N THR A 1236 13.79 -23.15 20.59
CA THR A 1236 14.99 -22.93 19.79
C THR A 1236 14.80 -23.53 18.41
N GLN A 1237 15.02 -22.71 17.38
CA GLN A 1237 15.05 -23.16 15.99
C GLN A 1237 16.42 -23.75 15.66
N VAL A 1238 16.43 -24.99 15.19
CA VAL A 1238 17.63 -25.72 14.81
C VAL A 1238 17.50 -26.17 13.34
N PRO A 1239 18.45 -25.81 12.45
CA PRO A 1239 18.46 -26.34 11.10
C PRO A 1239 18.51 -27.87 11.11
N LEU A 1240 17.66 -28.53 10.33
CA LEU A 1240 17.58 -30.00 10.27
C LEU A 1240 18.95 -30.62 9.94
N ALA A 1241 19.72 -29.96 9.06
CA ALA A 1241 21.08 -30.38 8.69
C ALA A 1241 22.06 -30.44 9.87
N LYS A 1242 21.81 -29.65 10.93
CA LYS A 1242 22.63 -29.61 12.15
C LYS A 1242 22.22 -30.65 13.20
N LEU A 1243 21.16 -31.43 12.96
CA LEU A 1243 20.78 -32.56 13.80
C LEU A 1243 21.41 -33.87 13.33
N HIS A 1244 21.61 -34.77 14.28
CA HIS A 1244 22.08 -36.12 14.01
C HIS A 1244 21.13 -36.87 13.05
N ALA A 1245 21.67 -37.82 12.28
CA ALA A 1245 20.91 -38.50 11.22
C ALA A 1245 19.67 -39.24 11.75
N GLU A 1246 19.78 -39.88 12.91
CA GLU A 1246 18.66 -40.57 13.58
C GLU A 1246 17.57 -39.60 14.06
N ASP A 1247 17.96 -38.40 14.51
CA ASP A 1247 17.01 -37.39 14.98
C ASP A 1247 16.28 -36.73 13.79
N ARG A 1248 16.95 -36.57 12.64
CA ARG A 1248 16.27 -36.18 11.39
C ARG A 1248 15.24 -37.21 10.94
N GLN A 1249 15.57 -38.50 11.05
CA GLN A 1249 14.64 -39.58 10.69
C GLN A 1249 13.45 -39.65 11.66
N ALA A 1250 13.68 -39.37 12.94
CA ALA A 1250 12.63 -39.24 13.93
C ALA A 1250 11.67 -38.08 13.63
N ILE A 1251 12.18 -36.91 13.21
CA ILE A 1251 11.34 -35.78 12.79
C ILE A 1251 10.47 -36.15 11.59
N ALA A 1252 11.02 -36.88 10.61
CA ALA A 1252 10.24 -37.34 9.47
C ALA A 1252 9.09 -38.29 9.89
N SER A 1253 9.32 -39.14 10.90
CA SER A 1253 8.28 -40.03 11.45
C SER A 1253 7.28 -39.33 12.37
N LEU A 1254 7.68 -38.26 13.06
CA LEU A 1254 6.78 -37.44 13.89
C LEU A 1254 5.87 -36.58 13.00
N LYS A 1255 6.39 -36.08 11.88
CA LYS A 1255 5.65 -35.32 10.86
C LYS A 1255 4.57 -36.14 10.13
N SER A 1256 4.67 -37.47 10.12
CA SER A 1256 3.62 -38.33 9.54
C SER A 1256 2.54 -38.73 10.55
N ARG A 1257 2.73 -38.42 11.84
CA ARG A 1257 1.81 -38.76 12.94
C ARG A 1257 1.03 -37.54 13.45
N MET A 1258 1.64 -36.36 13.38
CA MET A 1258 0.97 -35.06 13.46
C MET A 1258 0.40 -34.70 12.09
#